data_AF-A0A6J4Y697-F1
#
_entry.id   AF-A0A6J4Y697-F1
#
_cell.length_a   1.000
_cell.length_b   1.000
_cell.length_c   1.000
_cell.angle_alpha   90.00
_cell.angle_beta   90.00
_cell.angle_gamma   90.00
#
_symmetry.space_group_name_H-M   'P 1'
#
loop_
_entity.id
_entity.type
_entity.pdbx_description
1 polymer ?
#
loop_
_entity_poly.entity_id
_entity_poly.type
_entity_poly.pdbx_seq_one_letter_code
_entity_poly.pdbx_strand_id
1 'polypeptide(L)'
;MDTKTEHSDIDLDDSAEQLYAQLGGVENRKLKKLEFCGEDRFELGLREELRRYDEMRNLVGNLVFQASRCLVSRSKSSNANFNKTIFGLLDKICSSLSTSSEVGRKALIRFKGGFGGGQDVDQTDYEILCGEISFDAAVLRAIAKRQGSDQSQLLERINRSFEVFSSHGINNFIIKIPQNNQELQRLLLSLRFAARYYAAIEKKSPISVRMGGNPVTLVPTQNERNEPDLNLTLLALFNGWKQEKMQTLVGKVDRLMRSTESTAKRYSYTSAYDAILSIKRFRSKLNSSPIEINNIKWLMVGNGQNALSGDMANLARLVMDTSGGFNAQSTRVLKSVYGEDYEEIDSRQVAERLHLTSGLLKTIETKPQGEELKTEVLNNVEERLSKVKDEVYDNIKIDGNQITAYSPGNRTVTEVLDAKLGKIVTFQKNRSVAKKKMVKMVHLAIDFEVEDYETLAKDFNVSVDDAKSLVKMLKSCFDSRGNFKKSTFVRIIPDLELYERRIFDFLWHNLKESLHHKDRAAFLDSLQLLVDRLKQPQNSISVLLDDLYQNPAVIRFADSKAFMLGNRLVREYSQQIVSYKITPEDVLMTTSEVDPKIARYAAWKIDKNQDKFFEKIQTVHRRLLEKLKSGQDQNALMGIRELLALERETYIFMAQVGGSTSKSVLLSALKEYGHPESAPYQLEMSRKYVAEILQILKIVIRGVGLVGGRDEIVNIESIKGRLEAFSELTTSLQDSDLINQLKESAEAASQKLKEQTG
;
A
#
# COMPACT_ATOMS: atom_id res chain seq x y z
N MET A 1 55.43 -33.07 4.84
CA MET A 1 56.74 -33.07 4.18
C MET A 1 56.75 -31.89 3.24
N ASP A 2 57.57 -30.90 3.60
CA ASP A 2 57.72 -29.62 2.91
C ASP A 2 58.24 -29.79 1.49
N THR A 3 57.73 -28.99 0.56
CA THR A 3 58.49 -28.59 -0.64
C THR A 3 58.42 -27.07 -0.76
N LYS A 4 59.54 -26.44 -0.43
CA LYS A 4 59.87 -25.04 -0.71
C LYS A 4 60.04 -24.87 -2.23
N THR A 5 59.36 -23.90 -2.82
CA THR A 5 59.78 -23.31 -4.11
C THR A 5 60.70 -22.14 -3.81
N GLU A 6 61.93 -22.23 -4.32
CA GLU A 6 62.96 -21.20 -4.31
C GLU A 6 62.50 -19.97 -5.11
N HIS A 7 62.62 -18.79 -4.51
CA HIS A 7 62.66 -17.53 -5.26
C HIS A 7 64.12 -17.29 -5.67
N SER A 8 64.41 -17.36 -6.96
CA SER A 8 65.63 -16.81 -7.53
C SER A 8 65.49 -15.29 -7.58
N ASP A 9 66.24 -14.56 -6.76
CA ASP A 9 66.42 -13.12 -6.96
C ASP A 9 67.20 -12.91 -8.27
N ILE A 10 66.64 -12.09 -9.15
CA ILE A 10 67.26 -11.68 -10.41
C ILE A 10 68.16 -10.50 -10.08
N ASP A 11 69.47 -10.67 -10.25
CA ASP A 11 70.47 -9.60 -10.11
C ASP A 11 70.41 -8.69 -11.34
N LEU A 12 70.03 -7.43 -11.15
CA LEU A 12 69.97 -6.41 -12.21
C LEU A 12 71.29 -5.62 -12.23
N ASP A 13 71.80 -5.29 -13.41
CA ASP A 13 72.99 -4.44 -13.52
C ASP A 13 72.68 -2.96 -13.18
N ASP A 14 73.72 -2.19 -12.82
CA ASP A 14 73.60 -0.78 -12.40
C ASP A 14 72.86 0.11 -13.42
N SER A 15 72.88 -0.26 -14.71
CA SER A 15 72.20 0.47 -15.78
C SER A 15 70.70 0.17 -15.79
N ALA A 16 70.34 -1.09 -15.53
CA ALA A 16 68.97 -1.52 -15.33
C ALA A 16 68.38 -0.94 -14.03
N GLU A 17 69.15 -0.85 -12.94
CA GLU A 17 68.73 -0.19 -11.69
C GLU A 17 68.46 1.31 -11.87
N GLN A 18 69.29 2.02 -12.64
CA GLN A 18 69.06 3.44 -12.94
C GLN A 18 67.83 3.66 -13.83
N LEU A 19 67.59 2.77 -14.81
CA LEU A 19 66.36 2.80 -15.61
C LEU A 19 65.13 2.50 -14.73
N TYR A 20 65.26 1.58 -13.77
CA TYR A 20 64.23 1.21 -12.80
C TYR A 20 63.90 2.37 -11.83
N ALA A 21 64.91 3.13 -11.41
CA ALA A 21 64.74 4.33 -10.59
C ALA A 21 64.13 5.51 -11.38
N GLN A 22 64.48 5.67 -12.66
CA GLN A 22 63.95 6.72 -13.53
C GLN A 22 62.51 6.47 -14.00
N LEU A 23 62.10 5.21 -14.14
CA LEU A 23 60.72 4.83 -14.49
C LEU A 23 59.77 4.83 -13.29
N GLY A 24 60.22 5.35 -12.14
CA GLY A 24 59.41 5.41 -10.92
C GLY A 24 59.02 4.01 -10.47
N GLY A 25 60.03 3.13 -10.34
CA GLY A 25 59.94 1.70 -10.08
C GLY A 25 58.69 1.31 -9.30
N VAL A 26 58.02 0.24 -9.76
CA VAL A 26 56.72 -0.22 -9.26
C VAL A 26 56.71 -0.16 -7.75
N GLU A 27 56.20 0.96 -7.23
CA GLU A 27 55.63 0.96 -5.92
C GLU A 27 54.44 0.02 -6.10
N ASN A 28 54.65 -1.23 -5.72
CA ASN A 28 53.72 -1.99 -4.91
C ASN A 28 53.44 -1.14 -3.66
N ARG A 29 52.87 0.06 -3.87
CA ARG A 29 52.15 0.85 -2.89
C ARG A 29 51.18 -0.16 -2.37
N LYS A 30 51.49 -0.60 -1.15
CA LYS A 30 50.61 -1.39 -0.31
C LYS A 30 49.24 -0.76 -0.50
N LEU A 31 48.43 -1.39 -1.35
CA LEU A 31 47.00 -1.32 -1.29
C LEU A 31 46.76 -1.48 0.20
N LYS A 32 46.38 -0.39 0.89
CA LYS A 32 45.49 -0.56 2.04
C LYS A 32 44.38 -1.38 1.42
N LYS A 33 44.44 -2.70 1.62
CA LYS A 33 43.41 -3.63 1.19
C LYS A 33 42.13 -2.97 1.68
N LEU A 34 41.39 -2.36 0.76
CA LEU A 34 39.99 -2.08 0.97
C LEU A 34 39.44 -3.48 1.18
N GLU A 35 39.30 -3.87 2.45
CA GLU A 35 38.77 -5.16 2.81
C GLU A 35 37.41 -5.22 2.14
N PHE A 36 37.27 -6.17 1.22
CA PHE A 36 35.99 -6.46 0.58
C PHE A 36 34.98 -6.72 1.70
N CYS A 37 34.05 -5.79 1.87
CA CYS A 37 32.92 -6.00 2.74
C CYS A 37 31.97 -6.88 1.93
N GLY A 38 32.01 -8.20 2.15
CA GLY A 38 31.13 -9.15 1.46
C GLY A 38 29.66 -9.05 1.83
N GLU A 39 29.26 -7.97 2.52
CA GLU A 39 27.90 -7.68 2.90
C GLU A 39 27.24 -6.77 1.86
N ASP A 40 26.08 -7.20 1.35
CA ASP A 40 25.19 -6.42 0.49
C ASP A 40 24.61 -5.24 1.29
N ARG A 41 25.16 -4.03 1.09
CA ARG A 41 24.79 -2.81 1.83
C ARG A 41 23.44 -2.27 1.39
N PHE A 42 23.03 -2.55 0.15
CA PHE A 42 21.68 -2.24 -0.33
C PHE A 42 20.65 -3.01 0.48
N GLU A 43 20.82 -4.33 0.57
CA GLU A 43 19.92 -5.20 1.33
C GLU A 43 19.96 -4.86 2.82
N LEU A 44 21.14 -4.56 3.37
CA LEU A 44 21.28 -4.09 4.75
C LEU A 44 20.52 -2.78 4.98
N GLY A 45 20.66 -1.78 4.10
CA GLY A 45 19.98 -0.49 4.21
C GLY A 45 18.46 -0.63 4.21
N LEU A 46 17.91 -1.45 3.31
CA LEU A 46 16.47 -1.73 3.30
C LEU A 46 16.01 -2.55 4.51
N ARG A 47 16.84 -3.46 5.03
CA ARG A 47 16.55 -4.20 6.27
C ARG A 47 16.55 -3.28 7.50
N GLU A 48 17.46 -2.31 7.59
CA GLU A 48 17.48 -1.30 8.64
C GLU A 48 16.19 -0.46 8.63
N GLU A 49 15.75 -0.04 7.45
CA GLU A 49 14.51 0.70 7.27
C GLU A 49 13.29 -0.15 7.63
N LEU A 50 13.21 -1.40 7.15
CA LEU A 50 12.17 -2.34 7.57
C LEU A 50 12.14 -2.55 9.09
N ARG A 51 13.31 -2.68 9.72
CA ARG A 51 13.44 -2.83 11.17
C ARG A 51 12.91 -1.60 11.89
N ARG A 52 13.20 -0.39 11.40
CA ARG A 52 12.64 0.85 11.96
C ARG A 52 11.12 0.86 11.90
N TYR A 53 10.53 0.49 10.76
CA TYR A 53 9.07 0.36 10.65
C TYR A 53 8.50 -0.73 11.56
N ASP A 54 9.19 -1.87 11.68
CA ASP A 54 8.80 -2.94 12.60
C ASP A 54 8.86 -2.48 14.06
N GLU A 55 9.87 -1.71 14.46
CA GLU A 55 9.93 -1.08 15.80
C GLU A 55 8.72 -0.17 16.05
N MET A 56 8.29 0.59 15.05
CA MET A 56 7.08 1.41 15.15
C MET A 56 5.80 0.57 15.21
N ARG A 57 5.69 -0.48 14.39
CA ARG A 57 4.59 -1.47 14.46
C ARG A 57 4.55 -2.10 15.84
N ASN A 58 5.70 -2.38 16.46
CA ASN A 58 5.78 -2.89 17.83
C ASN A 58 5.26 -1.89 18.86
N LEU A 59 5.62 -0.61 18.75
CA LEU A 59 5.12 0.43 19.64
C LEU A 59 3.61 0.59 19.53
N VAL A 60 3.08 0.67 18.31
CA VAL A 60 1.63 0.74 18.05
C VAL A 60 0.92 -0.52 18.54
N GLY A 61 1.48 -1.70 18.26
CA GLY A 61 0.91 -2.96 18.72
C GLY A 61 0.90 -3.08 20.25
N ASN A 62 1.96 -2.66 20.92
CA ASN A 62 1.99 -2.60 22.38
C ASN A 62 1.01 -1.57 22.94
N LEU A 63 0.79 -0.43 22.29
CA LEU A 63 -0.27 0.53 22.66
C LEU A 63 -1.65 -0.15 22.62
N VAL A 64 -1.96 -0.85 21.53
CA VAL A 64 -3.23 -1.58 21.37
C VAL A 64 -3.38 -2.65 22.46
N PHE A 65 -2.32 -3.40 22.75
CA PHE A 65 -2.31 -4.41 23.80
C PHE A 65 -2.51 -3.84 25.20
N GLN A 66 -1.84 -2.74 25.56
CA GLN A 66 -2.06 -2.14 26.87
C GLN A 66 -3.46 -1.51 26.98
N ALA A 67 -4.00 -0.96 25.89
CA ALA A 67 -5.37 -0.45 25.85
C ALA A 67 -6.39 -1.59 26.03
N SER A 68 -6.22 -2.73 25.35
CA SER A 68 -7.10 -3.90 25.50
C SER A 68 -7.06 -4.46 26.93
N ARG A 69 -5.88 -4.53 27.57
CA ARG A 69 -5.75 -4.92 28.98
C ARG A 69 -6.48 -3.97 29.93
N CYS A 70 -6.52 -2.67 29.64
CA CYS A 70 -7.30 -1.73 30.44
C CYS A 70 -8.79 -2.07 30.40
N LEU A 71 -9.32 -2.49 29.24
CA LEU A 71 -10.74 -2.83 29.06
C LEU A 71 -11.16 -4.08 29.85
N VAL A 72 -10.26 -5.06 30.00
CA VAL A 72 -10.54 -6.32 30.72
C VAL A 72 -10.43 -6.20 32.24
N SER A 73 -9.77 -5.16 32.76
CA SER A 73 -9.48 -5.01 34.19
C SER A 73 -10.77 -4.83 35.03
N ARG A 74 -11.43 -5.94 35.36
CA ARG A 74 -12.70 -6.04 36.11
C ARG A 74 -12.54 -5.86 37.63
N SER A 75 -11.42 -5.35 38.13
CA SER A 75 -11.18 -5.30 39.57
C SER A 75 -12.10 -4.30 40.28
N LYS A 76 -13.15 -4.85 40.89
CA LYS A 76 -13.66 -4.45 42.21
C LYS A 76 -12.46 -4.44 43.16
N SER A 77 -11.90 -3.26 43.46
CA SER A 77 -10.79 -3.03 44.43
C SER A 77 -9.51 -3.90 44.27
N SER A 78 -8.35 -3.26 44.30
CA SER A 78 -7.01 -3.89 44.42
C SER A 78 -6.37 -4.46 43.14
N ASN A 79 -5.72 -3.59 42.39
CA ASN A 79 -4.25 -3.61 42.37
C ASN A 79 -3.77 -2.23 41.90
N ALA A 80 -3.55 -1.31 42.83
CA ALA A 80 -2.96 0.00 42.54
C ALA A 80 -1.65 -0.15 41.76
N ASN A 81 -0.90 -1.23 42.03
CA ASN A 81 0.32 -1.60 41.32
C ASN A 81 0.08 -2.00 39.86
N PHE A 82 -0.92 -2.85 39.55
CA PHE A 82 -1.23 -3.25 38.16
C PHE A 82 -1.60 -2.05 37.28
N ASN A 83 -2.43 -1.16 37.81
CA ASN A 83 -2.80 0.09 37.16
C ASN A 83 -1.57 1.00 37.00
N LYS A 84 -0.75 1.18 38.03
CA LYS A 84 0.49 1.98 37.95
C LYS A 84 1.47 1.42 36.93
N THR A 85 1.61 0.11 36.82
CA THR A 85 2.49 -0.55 35.83
C THR A 85 1.97 -0.37 34.41
N ILE A 86 0.69 -0.61 34.14
CA ILE A 86 0.11 -0.40 32.80
C ILE A 86 0.19 1.08 32.39
N PHE A 87 -0.11 2.00 33.32
CA PHE A 87 -0.05 3.43 33.02
C PHE A 87 1.38 3.93 32.80
N GLY A 88 2.35 3.43 33.56
CA GLY A 88 3.77 3.72 33.30
C GLY A 88 4.25 3.17 31.95
N LEU A 89 3.73 2.02 31.51
CA LEU A 89 4.03 1.48 30.17
C LEU A 89 3.37 2.30 29.07
N LEU A 90 2.10 2.68 29.23
CA LEU A 90 1.40 3.55 28.27
C LEU A 90 2.07 4.91 28.13
N ASP A 91 2.53 5.51 29.23
CA ASP A 91 3.26 6.77 29.23
C ASP A 91 4.57 6.68 28.42
N LYS A 92 5.35 5.63 28.65
CA LYS A 92 6.57 5.34 27.87
C LYS A 92 6.28 5.15 26.38
N ILE A 93 5.27 4.33 26.04
CA ILE A 93 4.90 4.07 24.65
C ILE A 93 4.42 5.35 23.96
N CYS A 94 3.53 6.12 24.60
CA CYS A 94 3.01 7.36 24.03
C CYS A 94 4.11 8.41 23.85
N SER A 95 5.06 8.49 24.79
CA SER A 95 6.22 9.37 24.68
C SER A 95 7.07 9.01 23.46
N SER A 96 7.40 7.73 23.27
CA SER A 96 8.15 7.26 22.09
C SER A 96 7.39 7.46 20.77
N LEU A 97 6.07 7.27 20.77
CA LEU A 97 5.24 7.53 19.57
C LEU A 97 5.12 9.02 19.25
N SER A 98 5.09 9.89 20.27
CA SER A 98 4.97 11.35 20.08
C SER A 98 6.21 12.00 19.46
N THR A 99 7.38 11.38 19.61
CA THR A 99 8.64 11.87 19.01
C THR A 99 8.81 11.47 17.55
N SER A 100 7.98 10.56 17.02
CA SER A 100 8.08 10.12 15.64
C SER A 100 7.11 10.88 14.73
N SER A 101 7.64 11.50 13.67
CA SER A 101 6.84 12.21 12.66
C SER A 101 6.04 11.27 11.73
N GLU A 102 6.44 10.00 11.67
CA GLU A 102 5.87 8.98 10.76
C GLU A 102 4.64 8.28 11.37
N VAL A 103 4.47 8.37 12.69
CA VAL A 103 3.30 7.81 13.39
C VAL A 103 2.13 8.79 13.29
N GLY A 104 1.01 8.34 12.74
CA GLY A 104 -0.21 9.13 12.73
C GLY A 104 -0.71 9.46 14.14
N ARG A 105 -1.40 10.59 14.34
CA ARG A 105 -1.91 10.99 15.68
C ARG A 105 -3.06 10.13 16.21
N LYS A 106 -3.53 9.15 15.42
CA LYS A 106 -4.65 8.27 15.75
C LYS A 106 -4.32 6.85 15.29
N ALA A 107 -4.51 5.89 16.19
CA ALA A 107 -4.56 4.48 15.85
C ALA A 107 -6.02 4.04 15.72
N LEU A 108 -6.39 3.46 14.57
CA LEU A 108 -7.67 2.83 14.29
C LEU A 108 -7.47 1.31 14.25
N ILE A 109 -8.17 0.60 15.13
CA ILE A 109 -8.28 -0.86 15.12
C ILE A 109 -9.65 -1.18 14.55
N ARG A 110 -9.71 -2.00 13.50
CA ARG A 110 -10.96 -2.26 12.77
C ARG A 110 -11.11 -3.73 12.44
N PHE A 111 -12.29 -4.28 12.74
CA PHE A 111 -12.68 -5.62 12.33
C PHE A 111 -12.87 -5.64 10.80
N LYS A 112 -12.15 -6.54 10.13
CA LYS A 112 -12.20 -6.72 8.66
C LYS A 112 -13.44 -7.47 8.22
N GLY A 113 -14.03 -8.28 9.10
CA GLY A 113 -15.26 -9.00 8.81
C GLY A 113 -15.06 -10.45 8.37
N GLY A 114 -14.02 -11.14 8.83
CA GLY A 114 -13.66 -12.52 8.47
C GLY A 114 -14.83 -13.43 8.07
N PHE A 115 -14.74 -13.96 6.85
CA PHE A 115 -15.70 -14.80 6.11
C PHE A 115 -15.15 -16.23 5.91
N GLY A 116 -14.54 -16.80 6.96
CA GLY A 116 -14.01 -18.16 6.98
C GLY A 116 -15.03 -19.18 7.52
N GLY A 117 -14.63 -20.46 7.58
CA GLY A 117 -15.48 -21.55 8.10
C GLY A 117 -14.93 -22.14 9.39
N GLY A 118 -14.29 -21.31 10.21
CA GLY A 118 -13.65 -21.70 11.45
C GLY A 118 -14.09 -20.76 12.55
N GLN A 119 -14.88 -21.29 13.51
CA GLN A 119 -15.53 -20.51 14.57
C GLN A 119 -14.60 -19.55 15.34
N ASP A 120 -13.30 -19.86 15.45
CA ASP A 120 -12.32 -19.04 16.18
C ASP A 120 -11.54 -18.01 15.31
N VAL A 121 -11.35 -18.27 14.00
CA VAL A 121 -10.58 -17.37 13.11
C VAL A 121 -11.44 -16.20 12.63
N ASP A 122 -12.76 -16.41 12.54
CA ASP A 122 -13.69 -15.42 11.96
C ASP A 122 -14.05 -14.27 12.90
N GLN A 123 -13.74 -14.40 14.19
CA GLN A 123 -14.08 -13.40 15.20
C GLN A 123 -12.90 -12.49 15.58
N THR A 124 -11.67 -12.83 15.17
CA THR A 124 -10.44 -12.11 15.56
C THR A 124 -9.73 -11.44 14.38
N ASP A 125 -10.42 -11.30 13.25
CA ASP A 125 -9.88 -10.70 12.03
C ASP A 125 -9.91 -9.16 12.07
N TYR A 126 -8.87 -8.57 12.64
CA TYR A 126 -8.70 -7.12 12.76
C TYR A 126 -7.46 -6.61 12.03
N GLU A 127 -7.55 -5.38 11.55
CA GLU A 127 -6.42 -4.57 11.07
C GLU A 127 -6.16 -3.39 12.02
N ILE A 128 -4.90 -2.95 12.09
CA ILE A 128 -4.47 -1.78 12.84
C ILE A 128 -3.88 -0.77 11.85
N LEU A 129 -4.37 0.47 11.92
CA LEU A 129 -4.01 1.59 11.04
C LEU A 129 -3.56 2.79 11.89
N CYS A 130 -2.37 3.33 11.65
CA CYS A 130 -1.81 4.46 12.41
C CYS A 130 -0.92 5.34 11.53
N GLY A 131 -1.52 6.32 10.83
CA GLY A 131 -0.81 7.12 9.83
C GLY A 131 -0.46 6.26 8.62
N GLU A 132 0.82 6.20 8.25
CA GLU A 132 1.34 5.34 7.18
C GLU A 132 1.52 3.88 7.63
N ILE A 133 1.51 3.63 8.95
CA ILE A 133 1.65 2.28 9.48
C ILE A 133 0.33 1.53 9.36
N SER A 134 0.36 0.37 8.72
CA SER A 134 -0.73 -0.60 8.72
C SER A 134 -0.21 -2.02 8.90
N PHE A 135 -0.92 -2.84 9.67
CA PHE A 135 -0.60 -4.26 9.85
C PHE A 135 -1.78 -5.04 10.41
N ASP A 136 -1.79 -6.34 10.14
CA ASP A 136 -2.71 -7.33 10.71
C ASP A 136 -1.94 -8.55 11.24
N ALA A 137 -2.66 -9.58 11.67
CA ALA A 137 -2.05 -10.81 12.18
C ALA A 137 -1.19 -11.54 11.12
N ALA A 138 -1.49 -11.41 9.83
CA ALA A 138 -0.69 -12.03 8.76
C ALA A 138 0.65 -11.30 8.58
N VAL A 139 0.63 -9.97 8.59
CA VAL A 139 1.86 -9.13 8.56
C VAL A 139 2.73 -9.43 9.78
N LEU A 140 2.16 -9.49 10.99
CA LEU A 140 2.90 -9.82 12.21
C LEU A 140 3.49 -11.25 12.18
N ARG A 141 2.79 -12.22 11.60
CA ARG A 141 3.35 -13.57 11.36
C ARG A 141 4.56 -13.53 10.44
N ALA A 142 4.52 -12.73 9.37
CA ALA A 142 5.65 -12.56 8.47
C ALA A 142 6.84 -11.90 9.19
N ILE A 143 6.60 -10.88 10.02
CA ILE A 143 7.62 -10.24 10.85
C ILE A 143 8.22 -11.24 11.85
N ALA A 144 7.40 -12.02 12.56
CA ALA A 144 7.85 -13.02 13.51
C ALA A 144 8.75 -14.09 12.89
N LYS A 145 8.42 -14.53 11.65
CA LYS A 145 9.28 -15.45 10.89
C LYS A 145 10.65 -14.85 10.53
N ARG A 146 10.73 -13.53 10.32
CA ARG A 146 11.95 -12.82 9.89
C ARG A 146 12.86 -12.41 11.04
N GLN A 147 12.32 -12.05 12.21
CA GLN A 147 13.07 -11.42 13.30
C GLN A 147 13.20 -12.26 14.59
N GLY A 148 12.60 -13.44 14.66
CA GLY A 148 12.78 -14.37 15.78
C GLY A 148 11.86 -14.12 16.99
N SER A 149 12.25 -14.64 18.17
CA SER A 149 11.38 -14.90 19.33
C SER A 149 10.65 -13.70 19.93
N ASP A 150 11.25 -12.50 19.90
CA ASP A 150 10.64 -11.30 20.51
C ASP A 150 9.40 -10.83 19.72
N GLN A 151 9.36 -11.07 18.41
CA GLN A 151 8.23 -10.75 17.55
C GLN A 151 7.09 -11.77 17.65
N SER A 152 7.41 -13.02 17.98
CA SER A 152 6.41 -14.04 18.31
C SER A 152 5.57 -13.62 19.54
N GLN A 153 6.16 -12.92 20.51
CA GLN A 153 5.42 -12.39 21.66
C GLN A 153 4.45 -11.26 21.26
N LEU A 154 4.81 -10.40 20.31
CA LEU A 154 3.92 -9.35 19.86
C LEU A 154 2.69 -9.93 19.15
N LEU A 155 2.88 -10.91 18.27
CA LEU A 155 1.78 -11.61 17.61
C LEU A 155 0.81 -12.20 18.64
N GLU A 156 1.32 -12.88 19.67
CA GLU A 156 0.49 -13.43 20.75
C GLU A 156 -0.28 -12.33 21.50
N ARG A 157 0.38 -11.22 21.85
CA ARG A 157 -0.25 -10.06 22.51
C ARG A 157 -1.36 -9.44 21.66
N ILE A 158 -1.16 -9.36 20.35
CA ILE A 158 -2.14 -8.78 19.42
C ILE A 158 -3.33 -9.70 19.24
N ASN A 159 -3.11 -11.01 19.02
CA ASN A 159 -4.20 -11.99 18.95
C ASN A 159 -5.06 -11.95 20.23
N ARG A 160 -4.42 -11.90 21.40
CA ARG A 160 -5.13 -11.74 22.68
C ARG A 160 -5.91 -10.42 22.76
N SER A 161 -5.42 -9.35 22.14
CA SER A 161 -6.17 -8.08 22.07
C SER A 161 -7.40 -8.20 21.18
N PHE A 162 -7.28 -8.91 20.05
CA PHE A 162 -8.40 -9.17 19.15
C PHE A 162 -9.47 -10.05 19.80
N GLU A 163 -9.08 -11.06 20.57
CA GLU A 163 -10.01 -11.85 21.41
C GLU A 163 -10.74 -10.98 22.43
N VAL A 164 -10.03 -10.04 23.07
CA VAL A 164 -10.65 -9.08 24.00
C VAL A 164 -11.65 -8.19 23.28
N PHE A 165 -11.31 -7.65 22.12
CA PHE A 165 -12.23 -6.81 21.35
C PHE A 165 -13.47 -7.58 20.92
N SER A 166 -13.28 -8.78 20.38
CA SER A 166 -14.37 -9.66 19.97
C SER A 166 -15.32 -9.99 21.13
N SER A 167 -14.78 -10.45 22.26
CA SER A 167 -15.56 -10.81 23.45
C SER A 167 -16.35 -9.65 24.07
N HIS A 168 -15.94 -8.40 23.81
CA HIS A 168 -16.64 -7.19 24.25
C HIS A 168 -17.49 -6.55 23.14
N GLY A 169 -17.62 -7.20 21.97
CA GLY A 169 -18.37 -6.67 20.83
C GLY A 169 -17.77 -5.39 20.23
N ILE A 170 -16.46 -5.19 20.36
CA ILE A 170 -15.73 -4.03 19.83
C ILE A 170 -15.32 -4.33 18.39
N ASN A 171 -16.05 -3.81 17.41
CA ASN A 171 -15.73 -4.00 15.98
C ASN A 171 -14.84 -2.88 15.43
N ASN A 172 -14.79 -1.72 16.09
CA ASN A 172 -13.74 -0.74 15.86
C ASN A 172 -13.38 0.03 17.13
N PHE A 173 -12.14 0.48 17.19
CA PHE A 173 -11.60 1.21 18.32
C PHE A 173 -10.58 2.23 17.83
N ILE A 174 -10.80 3.50 18.15
CA ILE A 174 -9.88 4.59 17.87
C ILE A 174 -9.23 5.05 19.16
N ILE A 175 -7.92 5.27 19.09
CA ILE A 175 -7.10 5.84 20.14
C ILE A 175 -6.37 7.06 19.58
N LYS A 176 -6.65 8.24 20.12
CA LYS A 176 -5.85 9.45 19.89
C LYS A 176 -4.56 9.35 20.72
N ILE A 177 -3.41 9.37 20.05
CA ILE A 177 -2.11 9.28 20.71
C ILE A 177 -1.82 10.59 21.46
N PRO A 178 -1.68 10.55 22.80
CA PRO A 178 -1.43 11.74 23.61
C PRO A 178 -0.14 12.46 23.24
N GLN A 179 -0.17 13.79 23.24
CA GLN A 179 1.00 14.64 23.00
C GLN A 179 1.56 15.27 24.29
N ASN A 180 0.80 15.21 25.37
CA ASN A 180 1.18 15.75 26.66
C ASN A 180 0.53 14.95 27.79
N ASN A 181 0.99 15.18 29.02
CA ASN A 181 0.49 14.46 30.19
C ASN A 181 -1.02 14.68 30.41
N GLN A 182 -1.57 15.86 30.08
CA GLN A 182 -3.01 16.12 30.22
C GLN A 182 -3.85 15.25 29.29
N GLU A 183 -3.44 15.10 28.03
CA GLU A 183 -4.08 14.18 27.07
C GLU A 183 -3.92 12.73 27.50
N LEU A 184 -2.78 12.36 28.07
CA LEU A 184 -2.55 11.02 28.60
C LEU A 184 -3.52 10.73 29.74
N GLN A 185 -3.65 11.63 30.73
CA GLN A 185 -4.62 11.47 31.82
C GLN A 185 -6.05 11.33 31.30
N ARG A 186 -6.42 12.07 30.24
CA ARG A 186 -7.72 11.92 29.57
C ARG A 186 -7.88 10.54 28.94
N LEU A 187 -6.85 10.02 28.25
CA LEU A 187 -6.87 8.68 27.66
C LEU A 187 -7.07 7.62 28.75
N LEU A 188 -6.27 7.69 29.81
CA LEU A 188 -6.35 6.75 30.93
C LEU A 188 -7.72 6.78 31.61
N LEU A 189 -8.29 7.97 31.80
CA LEU A 189 -9.64 8.11 32.35
C LEU A 189 -10.69 7.45 31.45
N SER A 190 -10.58 7.66 30.14
CA SER A 190 -11.51 7.08 29.16
C SER A 190 -11.49 5.56 29.20
N LEU A 191 -10.28 4.96 29.24
CA LEU A 191 -10.11 3.51 29.32
C LEU A 191 -10.68 2.93 30.62
N ARG A 192 -10.51 3.63 31.75
CA ARG A 192 -11.10 3.21 33.04
C ARG A 192 -12.64 3.25 33.02
N PHE A 193 -13.21 4.28 32.39
CA PHE A 193 -14.67 4.37 32.23
C PHE A 193 -15.18 3.27 31.29
N ALA A 194 -14.52 3.06 30.15
CA ALA A 194 -14.86 2.01 29.19
C ALA A 194 -14.82 0.61 29.81
N ALA A 195 -13.82 0.30 30.64
CA ALA A 195 -13.71 -0.98 31.32
C ALA A 195 -14.88 -1.28 32.28
N ARG A 196 -15.48 -0.24 32.87
CA ARG A 196 -16.62 -0.37 33.79
C ARG A 196 -17.98 -0.24 33.10
N TYR A 197 -17.99 0.28 31.88
CA TYR A 197 -19.20 0.59 31.12
C TYR A 197 -20.07 -0.65 30.88
N TYR A 198 -19.50 -1.73 30.34
CA TYR A 198 -20.27 -2.93 30.03
C TYR A 198 -20.88 -3.59 31.27
N ALA A 199 -20.11 -3.68 32.36
CA ALA A 199 -20.63 -4.18 33.65
C ALA A 199 -21.71 -3.28 34.25
N ALA A 200 -21.65 -1.96 33.99
CA ALA A 200 -22.65 -1.00 34.44
C ALA A 200 -23.96 -1.11 33.64
N ILE A 201 -23.88 -1.40 32.33
CA ILE A 201 -25.05 -1.71 31.50
C ILE A 201 -25.75 -2.98 32.01
N GLU A 202 -25.02 -4.08 32.18
CA GLU A 202 -25.58 -5.36 32.65
C GLU A 202 -26.32 -5.20 33.98
N LYS A 203 -25.76 -4.40 34.89
CA LYS A 203 -26.30 -4.19 36.25
C LYS A 203 -27.28 -3.01 36.35
N LYS A 204 -27.51 -2.28 35.26
CA LYS A 204 -28.27 -1.02 35.23
C LYS A 204 -27.83 -0.05 36.34
N SER A 205 -26.51 0.05 36.57
CA SER A 205 -25.93 0.85 37.64
C SER A 205 -25.14 2.04 37.08
N PRO A 206 -24.95 3.13 37.82
CA PRO A 206 -24.02 4.18 37.44
C PRO A 206 -22.57 3.67 37.32
N ILE A 207 -21.79 4.28 36.43
CA ILE A 207 -20.36 4.06 36.30
C ILE A 207 -19.65 4.97 37.30
N SER A 208 -19.05 4.38 38.34
CA SER A 208 -18.23 5.13 39.29
C SER A 208 -16.74 4.86 39.05
N VAL A 209 -15.92 5.90 38.90
CA VAL A 209 -14.45 5.83 38.78
C VAL A 209 -13.83 6.86 39.72
N ARG A 210 -12.71 6.52 40.39
CA ARG A 210 -11.98 7.50 41.21
C ARG A 210 -11.03 8.34 40.36
N MET A 211 -11.15 9.66 40.46
CA MET A 211 -10.30 10.69 39.85
C MET A 211 -9.62 11.50 40.96
N GLY A 212 -8.29 11.41 41.07
CA GLY A 212 -7.55 12.15 42.12
C GLY A 212 -8.05 11.88 43.55
N GLY A 213 -8.61 10.70 43.80
CA GLY A 213 -9.25 10.35 45.09
C GLY A 213 -10.77 10.55 45.14
N ASN A 214 -11.33 11.46 44.32
CA ASN A 214 -12.76 11.76 44.31
C ASN A 214 -13.54 10.80 43.39
N PRO A 215 -14.66 10.22 43.84
CA PRO A 215 -15.50 9.39 42.98
C PRO A 215 -16.25 10.26 41.96
N VAL A 216 -16.02 10.01 40.68
CA VAL A 216 -16.83 10.53 39.57
C VAL A 216 -17.82 9.44 39.19
N THR A 217 -19.11 9.76 39.28
CA THR A 217 -20.20 8.84 38.97
C THR A 217 -21.02 9.39 37.81
N LEU A 218 -21.23 8.57 36.78
CA LEU A 218 -22.00 8.94 35.60
C LEU A 218 -22.95 7.80 35.22
N VAL A 219 -24.20 8.11 34.91
CA VAL A 219 -25.15 7.14 34.34
C VAL A 219 -24.88 7.03 32.83
N PRO A 220 -24.88 5.82 32.24
CA PRO A 220 -24.72 5.66 30.79
C PRO A 220 -25.71 6.54 30.01
N THR A 221 -25.21 7.40 29.13
CA THR A 221 -26.02 8.20 28.21
C THR A 221 -26.57 7.30 27.11
N GLN A 222 -27.83 7.49 26.71
CA GLN A 222 -28.39 6.73 25.59
C GLN A 222 -28.21 7.48 24.26
N ASN A 223 -28.15 6.72 23.16
CA ASN A 223 -28.18 7.25 21.80
C ASN A 223 -29.61 7.56 21.34
N GLU A 224 -29.74 7.96 20.08
CA GLU A 224 -31.01 8.22 19.39
C GLU A 224 -31.97 7.02 19.30
N ARG A 225 -31.51 5.81 19.69
CA ARG A 225 -32.30 4.57 19.75
C ARG A 225 -32.67 4.15 21.17
N ASN A 226 -32.37 5.01 22.15
CA ASN A 226 -32.52 4.72 23.58
C ASN A 226 -31.62 3.58 24.09
N GLU A 227 -30.56 3.24 23.35
CA GLU A 227 -29.56 2.26 23.76
C GLU A 227 -28.40 2.99 24.45
N PRO A 228 -27.79 2.43 25.51
CA PRO A 228 -26.58 3.00 26.09
C PRO A 228 -25.48 3.18 25.03
N ASP A 229 -24.81 4.34 25.05
CA ASP A 229 -23.70 4.65 24.13
C ASP A 229 -22.47 5.17 24.89
N LEU A 230 -21.33 4.49 24.71
CA LEU A 230 -20.10 4.81 25.41
C LEU A 230 -19.50 6.14 24.95
N ASN A 231 -19.60 6.48 23.66
CA ASN A 231 -19.01 7.70 23.11
C ASN A 231 -19.74 8.95 23.63
N LEU A 232 -21.07 8.91 23.69
CA LEU A 232 -21.92 9.95 24.31
C LEU A 232 -21.73 10.02 25.83
N THR A 233 -21.52 8.88 26.49
CA THR A 233 -21.19 8.81 27.93
C THR A 233 -19.85 9.49 28.22
N LEU A 234 -18.81 9.19 27.43
CA LEU A 234 -17.50 9.83 27.55
C LEU A 234 -17.55 11.32 27.19
N LEU A 235 -18.37 11.70 26.20
CA LEU A 235 -18.59 13.11 25.87
C LEU A 235 -19.23 13.87 27.03
N ALA A 236 -20.18 13.26 27.74
CA ALA A 236 -20.79 13.86 28.93
C ALA A 236 -19.76 14.02 30.06
N LEU A 237 -18.94 12.99 30.28
CA LEU A 237 -17.84 13.00 31.27
C LEU A 237 -16.87 14.16 31.05
N PHE A 238 -16.33 14.32 29.84
CA PHE A 238 -15.31 15.34 29.56
C PHE A 238 -15.83 16.77 29.53
N ASN A 239 -17.15 16.95 29.48
CA ASN A 239 -17.79 18.25 29.53
C ASN A 239 -18.46 18.53 30.88
N GLY A 240 -18.38 17.60 31.85
CA GLY A 240 -18.98 17.75 33.17
C GLY A 240 -20.51 17.81 33.13
N TRP A 241 -21.13 17.17 32.13
CA TRP A 241 -22.58 17.24 31.93
C TRP A 241 -23.26 16.05 32.60
N LYS A 242 -24.40 16.33 33.24
CA LYS A 242 -25.32 15.29 33.68
C LYS A 242 -26.02 14.63 32.49
N GLN A 243 -26.53 13.42 32.72
CA GLN A 243 -27.18 12.61 31.69
C GLN A 243 -28.36 13.37 31.05
N GLU A 244 -29.19 14.07 31.82
CA GLU A 244 -30.40 14.74 31.30
C GLU A 244 -30.05 15.84 30.29
N LYS A 245 -28.97 16.58 30.56
CA LYS A 245 -28.48 17.63 29.65
C LYS A 245 -27.96 17.03 28.35
N MET A 246 -27.23 15.90 28.42
CA MET A 246 -26.75 15.21 27.23
C MET A 246 -27.92 14.61 26.43
N GLN A 247 -28.91 14.02 27.10
CA GLN A 247 -30.09 13.47 26.42
C GLN A 247 -30.93 14.55 25.73
N THR A 248 -31.03 15.74 26.32
CA THR A 248 -31.67 16.88 25.68
C THR A 248 -30.95 17.28 24.39
N LEU A 249 -29.61 17.20 24.37
CA LEU A 249 -28.82 17.48 23.15
C LEU A 249 -29.03 16.38 22.11
N VAL A 250 -28.94 15.11 22.50
CA VAL A 250 -29.18 13.95 21.62
C VAL A 250 -30.56 14.07 20.97
N GLY A 251 -31.62 14.30 21.74
CA GLY A 251 -32.99 14.46 21.19
C GLY A 251 -33.21 15.71 20.33
N LYS A 252 -32.37 16.75 20.45
CA LYS A 252 -32.39 17.90 19.51
C LYS A 252 -31.69 17.56 18.21
N VAL A 253 -30.55 16.87 18.29
CA VAL A 253 -29.74 16.47 17.13
C VAL A 253 -30.44 15.37 16.33
N ASP A 254 -31.05 14.39 16.99
CA ASP A 254 -31.86 13.34 16.35
C ASP A 254 -33.03 13.95 15.57
N ARG A 255 -33.78 14.89 16.18
CA ARG A 255 -34.83 15.63 15.46
C ARG A 255 -34.29 16.36 14.24
N LEU A 256 -33.15 17.02 14.34
CA LEU A 256 -32.52 17.70 13.21
C LEU A 256 -32.09 16.71 12.11
N MET A 257 -31.60 15.53 12.49
CA MET A 257 -31.26 14.46 11.55
C MET A 257 -32.49 13.88 10.84
N ARG A 258 -33.67 13.87 11.49
CA ARG A 258 -34.94 13.34 10.95
C ARG A 258 -35.83 14.37 10.24
N SER A 259 -35.77 15.67 10.60
CA SER A 259 -36.78 16.67 10.22
C SER A 259 -36.61 17.30 8.83
N THR A 260 -35.78 16.78 7.93
CA THR A 260 -35.38 17.48 6.69
C THR A 260 -35.55 16.66 5.41
N GLU A 261 -36.60 15.83 5.36
CA GLU A 261 -37.04 15.15 4.12
C GLU A 261 -37.38 16.10 2.94
N SER A 262 -37.31 17.43 3.09
CA SER A 262 -37.69 18.40 2.04
C SER A 262 -36.61 19.39 1.58
N THR A 263 -35.37 19.37 2.08
CA THR A 263 -34.31 20.26 1.58
C THR A 263 -33.03 19.51 1.26
N ALA A 264 -32.45 19.80 0.09
CA ALA A 264 -31.34 19.13 -0.61
C ALA A 264 -29.98 19.02 0.12
N LYS A 265 -29.92 19.07 1.45
CA LYS A 265 -28.73 18.77 2.25
C LYS A 265 -28.96 17.48 3.05
N ARG A 266 -28.75 16.33 2.40
CA ARG A 266 -28.67 15.02 3.09
C ARG A 266 -27.54 15.08 4.12
N TYR A 267 -27.85 14.86 5.39
CA TYR A 267 -26.82 14.81 6.44
C TYR A 267 -25.95 13.56 6.29
N SER A 268 -24.64 13.76 6.28
CA SER A 268 -23.61 12.71 6.19
C SER A 268 -23.27 12.08 7.55
N TYR A 269 -24.24 11.95 8.46
CA TYR A 269 -24.00 11.54 9.85
C TYR A 269 -24.63 10.19 10.18
N THR A 270 -23.82 9.29 10.71
CA THR A 270 -24.20 7.92 11.10
C THR A 270 -24.86 7.82 12.46
N SER A 271 -24.60 8.76 13.38
CA SER A 271 -25.13 8.78 14.73
C SER A 271 -25.31 10.21 15.26
N ALA A 272 -26.05 10.37 16.38
CA ALA A 272 -26.12 11.66 17.07
C ALA A 272 -24.74 12.13 17.56
N TYR A 273 -23.86 11.21 17.98
CA TYR A 273 -22.49 11.51 18.37
C TYR A 273 -21.69 12.16 17.22
N ASP A 274 -21.75 11.57 16.02
CA ASP A 274 -21.05 12.08 14.83
C ASP A 274 -21.59 13.46 14.43
N ALA A 275 -22.90 13.65 14.48
CA ALA A 275 -23.53 14.93 14.18
C ALA A 275 -23.09 16.03 15.18
N ILE A 276 -23.06 15.72 16.49
CA ILE A 276 -22.59 16.66 17.52
C ILE A 276 -21.14 17.11 17.24
N LEU A 277 -20.24 16.18 16.93
CA LEU A 277 -18.83 16.51 16.67
C LEU A 277 -18.57 17.13 15.29
N SER A 278 -19.49 16.95 14.35
CA SER A 278 -19.36 17.51 13.00
C SER A 278 -19.90 18.94 12.87
N ILE A 279 -20.88 19.33 13.70
CA ILE A 279 -21.42 20.69 13.70
C ILE A 279 -20.42 21.65 14.34
N LYS A 280 -19.90 22.60 13.54
CA LYS A 280 -18.86 23.58 13.94
C LYS A 280 -19.13 24.26 15.29
N ARG A 281 -20.38 24.66 15.54
CA ARG A 281 -20.82 25.33 16.78
C ARG A 281 -20.62 24.47 18.04
N PHE A 282 -20.82 23.16 17.93
CA PHE A 282 -20.64 22.22 19.03
C PHE A 282 -19.19 21.78 19.14
N ARG A 283 -18.54 21.48 18.01
CA ARG A 283 -17.13 21.09 17.94
C ARG A 283 -16.18 22.11 18.61
N SER A 284 -16.45 23.41 18.48
CA SER A 284 -15.60 24.45 19.09
C SER A 284 -15.80 24.61 20.60
N LYS A 285 -16.85 24.00 21.19
CA LYS A 285 -17.22 24.17 22.59
C LYS A 285 -17.12 22.89 23.42
N LEU A 286 -17.04 21.73 22.76
CA LEU A 286 -17.03 20.43 23.42
C LEU A 286 -15.63 19.84 23.44
N ASN A 287 -15.26 19.30 24.60
CA ASN A 287 -14.10 18.43 24.72
C ASN A 287 -14.46 17.03 24.22
N SER A 288 -13.86 16.59 23.11
CA SER A 288 -14.03 15.22 22.61
C SER A 288 -13.24 14.21 23.44
N SER A 289 -13.71 12.97 23.46
CA SER A 289 -12.99 11.84 24.04
C SER A 289 -11.72 11.53 23.23
N PRO A 290 -10.62 11.12 23.87
CA PRO A 290 -9.42 10.61 23.18
C PRO A 290 -9.62 9.20 22.61
N ILE A 291 -10.73 8.53 22.94
CA ILE A 291 -11.12 7.25 22.33
C ILE A 291 -12.52 7.31 21.73
N GLU A 292 -12.72 6.52 20.66
CA GLU A 292 -14.03 6.21 20.08
C GLU A 292 -14.15 4.70 19.94
N ILE A 293 -15.25 4.12 20.40
CA ILE A 293 -15.50 2.67 20.30
C ILE A 293 -16.77 2.46 19.50
N ASN A 294 -16.75 1.52 18.55
CA ASN A 294 -17.92 1.12 17.77
C ASN A 294 -18.59 2.27 17.01
N ASN A 295 -17.80 3.26 16.59
CA ASN A 295 -18.31 4.34 15.74
C ASN A 295 -18.34 3.84 14.28
N ILE A 296 -19.56 3.70 13.73
CA ILE A 296 -19.85 3.14 12.41
C ILE A 296 -19.10 3.85 11.29
N LYS A 297 -18.89 5.16 11.42
CA LYS A 297 -18.18 5.96 10.42
C LYS A 297 -16.85 5.32 10.01
N TRP A 298 -16.10 4.77 10.96
CA TRP A 298 -14.76 4.24 10.72
C TRP A 298 -14.73 2.87 10.04
N LEU A 299 -15.89 2.21 9.90
CA LEU A 299 -15.99 1.00 9.08
C LEU A 299 -16.01 1.30 7.58
N MET A 300 -16.51 2.48 7.21
CA MET A 300 -16.83 2.86 5.83
C MET A 300 -15.84 3.85 5.23
N VAL A 301 -15.04 4.52 6.06
CA VAL A 301 -14.07 5.53 5.62
C VAL A 301 -12.66 4.92 5.59
N GLY A 302 -11.94 5.15 4.48
CA GLY A 302 -10.53 4.73 4.32
C GLY A 302 -9.54 5.63 5.07
N ASN A 303 -8.26 5.23 5.12
CA ASN A 303 -7.20 6.03 5.73
C ASN A 303 -7.12 7.42 5.06
N GLY A 304 -7.30 8.49 5.84
CA GLY A 304 -7.18 9.87 5.38
C GLY A 304 -8.47 10.53 4.88
N GLN A 305 -9.56 9.77 4.65
CA GLN A 305 -10.87 10.35 4.40
C GLN A 305 -11.54 10.71 5.74
N ASN A 306 -12.26 11.84 5.80
CA ASN A 306 -12.90 12.31 7.04
C ASN A 306 -14.43 12.51 6.89
N ALA A 307 -14.97 12.39 5.69
CA ALA A 307 -16.37 12.69 5.38
C ALA A 307 -17.04 11.48 4.71
N LEU A 308 -18.27 11.21 5.13
CA LEU A 308 -19.16 10.23 4.50
C LEU A 308 -20.03 10.92 3.44
N SER A 309 -20.50 10.19 2.44
CA SER A 309 -21.63 10.65 1.64
C SER A 309 -22.94 10.55 2.46
N GLY A 310 -23.97 11.28 2.04
CA GLY A 310 -25.29 11.17 2.65
C GLY A 310 -25.87 9.76 2.52
N ASP A 311 -25.64 9.10 1.38
CA ASP A 311 -26.18 7.78 1.07
C ASP A 311 -25.48 6.69 1.89
N MET A 312 -24.15 6.80 2.08
CA MET A 312 -23.40 5.93 3.00
C MET A 312 -23.94 6.03 4.43
N ALA A 313 -24.18 7.25 4.91
CA ALA A 313 -24.71 7.46 6.26
C ALA A 313 -26.13 6.90 6.42
N ASN A 314 -27.00 7.07 5.41
CA ASN A 314 -28.34 6.52 5.39
C ASN A 314 -28.33 4.98 5.40
N LEU A 315 -27.51 4.37 4.55
CA LEU A 315 -27.38 2.92 4.49
C LEU A 315 -26.89 2.34 5.82
N ALA A 316 -25.90 2.99 6.43
CA ALA A 316 -25.39 2.55 7.73
C ALA A 316 -26.47 2.60 8.80
N ARG A 317 -27.26 3.69 8.88
CA ARG A 317 -28.38 3.78 9.83
C ARG A 317 -29.39 2.66 9.60
N LEU A 318 -29.75 2.40 8.35
CA LEU A 318 -30.67 1.31 7.98
C LEU A 318 -30.16 -0.05 8.44
N VAL A 319 -28.91 -0.40 8.10
CA VAL A 319 -28.29 -1.68 8.51
C VAL A 319 -28.30 -1.83 10.02
N MET A 320 -28.07 -0.74 10.73
CA MET A 320 -28.03 -0.74 12.18
C MET A 320 -29.45 -0.85 12.77
N ASP A 321 -30.47 -0.25 12.16
CA ASP A 321 -31.87 -0.37 12.61
C ASP A 321 -32.37 -1.81 12.45
N THR A 322 -31.94 -2.48 11.38
CA THR A 322 -32.40 -3.84 11.03
C THR A 322 -31.66 -4.92 11.81
N SER A 323 -30.40 -4.67 12.19
CA SER A 323 -29.56 -5.62 12.92
C SER A 323 -29.67 -5.48 14.45
N GLY A 324 -30.52 -4.59 14.96
CA GLY A 324 -30.67 -4.34 16.40
C GLY A 324 -29.45 -3.66 17.03
N GLY A 325 -28.81 -2.74 16.31
CA GLY A 325 -27.65 -1.99 16.78
C GLY A 325 -26.32 -2.42 16.15
N PHE A 326 -25.22 -1.92 16.74
CA PHE A 326 -23.87 -2.14 16.24
C PHE A 326 -23.28 -3.46 16.73
N ASN A 327 -23.14 -4.42 15.81
CA ASN A 327 -22.60 -5.75 16.10
C ASN A 327 -21.77 -6.31 14.92
N ALA A 328 -21.18 -7.50 15.11
CA ALA A 328 -20.36 -8.16 14.10
C ALA A 328 -21.13 -8.39 12.78
N GLN A 329 -22.42 -8.73 12.84
CA GLN A 329 -23.24 -8.96 11.66
C GLN A 329 -23.48 -7.66 10.86
N SER A 330 -23.85 -6.58 11.54
CA SER A 330 -23.98 -5.26 10.93
C SER A 330 -22.68 -4.79 10.28
N THR A 331 -21.53 -5.13 10.89
CA THR A 331 -20.20 -4.85 10.34
C THR A 331 -19.93 -5.66 9.08
N ARG A 332 -20.23 -6.96 9.06
CA ARG A 332 -20.08 -7.83 7.88
C ARG A 332 -20.97 -7.36 6.72
N VAL A 333 -22.20 -6.95 6.99
CA VAL A 333 -23.11 -6.38 5.97
C VAL A 333 -22.49 -5.12 5.36
N LEU A 334 -22.04 -4.17 6.20
CA LEU A 334 -21.39 -2.95 5.69
C LEU A 334 -20.08 -3.23 4.95
N LYS A 335 -19.27 -4.17 5.42
CA LYS A 335 -18.03 -4.60 4.74
C LYS A 335 -18.30 -5.31 3.41
N SER A 336 -19.44 -5.99 3.27
CA SER A 336 -19.88 -6.55 2.00
C SER A 336 -20.17 -5.46 0.97
N VAL A 337 -20.64 -4.28 1.39
CA VAL A 337 -20.89 -3.16 0.47
C VAL A 337 -19.67 -2.25 0.30
N TYR A 338 -18.94 -1.95 1.37
CA TYR A 338 -17.91 -0.90 1.40
C TYR A 338 -16.47 -1.40 1.60
N GLY A 339 -16.23 -2.70 1.77
CA GLY A 339 -14.89 -3.27 1.98
C GLY A 339 -13.90 -2.92 0.86
N GLU A 340 -12.62 -2.72 1.22
CA GLU A 340 -11.53 -2.41 0.28
C GLU A 340 -10.67 -3.65 -0.06
N ASP A 341 -10.95 -4.79 0.54
CA ASP A 341 -10.13 -6.02 0.51
C ASP A 341 -10.53 -7.00 -0.62
N TYR A 342 -11.37 -6.57 -1.56
CA TYR A 342 -11.91 -7.41 -2.64
C TYR A 342 -10.85 -8.01 -3.59
N GLU A 343 -9.64 -7.48 -3.61
CA GLU A 343 -8.52 -8.02 -4.42
C GLU A 343 -7.93 -9.31 -3.81
N GLU A 344 -8.16 -9.55 -2.52
CA GLU A 344 -7.58 -10.64 -1.75
C GLU A 344 -8.58 -11.75 -1.40
N ILE A 345 -9.86 -11.57 -1.73
CA ILE A 345 -10.90 -12.53 -1.36
C ILE A 345 -10.98 -13.73 -2.31
N ASP A 346 -11.42 -14.86 -1.78
CA ASP A 346 -11.66 -16.10 -2.55
C ASP A 346 -13.12 -16.23 -3.01
N SER A 347 -13.42 -17.30 -3.76
CA SER A 347 -14.74 -17.58 -4.34
C SER A 347 -15.83 -17.74 -3.28
N ARG A 348 -15.47 -18.31 -2.13
CA ARG A 348 -16.40 -18.53 -1.01
C ARG A 348 -16.76 -17.21 -0.35
N GLN A 349 -15.76 -16.37 -0.08
CA GLN A 349 -15.96 -15.05 0.51
C GLN A 349 -16.80 -14.14 -0.40
N VAL A 350 -16.64 -14.26 -1.73
CA VAL A 350 -17.54 -13.61 -2.70
C VAL A 350 -18.99 -14.04 -2.48
N ALA A 351 -19.26 -15.36 -2.42
CA ALA A 351 -20.61 -15.87 -2.22
C ALA A 351 -21.24 -15.41 -0.89
N GLU A 352 -20.49 -15.47 0.21
CA GLU A 352 -20.97 -15.05 1.54
C GLU A 352 -21.28 -13.54 1.60
N ARG A 353 -20.43 -12.69 1.01
CA ARG A 353 -20.69 -11.24 0.92
C ARG A 353 -21.93 -10.92 0.10
N LEU A 354 -22.15 -11.64 -0.99
CA LEU A 354 -23.31 -11.45 -1.85
C LEU A 354 -24.60 -11.94 -1.20
N HIS A 355 -24.55 -13.01 -0.39
CA HIS A 355 -25.67 -13.43 0.44
C HIS A 355 -26.09 -12.31 1.42
N LEU A 356 -25.13 -11.74 2.16
CA LEU A 356 -25.41 -10.63 3.09
C LEU A 356 -25.98 -9.41 2.37
N THR A 357 -25.41 -9.08 1.22
CA THR A 357 -25.89 -7.97 0.39
C THR A 357 -27.32 -8.24 -0.13
N SER A 358 -27.64 -9.49 -0.50
CA SER A 358 -29.00 -9.88 -0.91
C SER A 358 -30.01 -9.70 0.23
N GLY A 359 -29.63 -10.06 1.46
CA GLY A 359 -30.45 -9.80 2.65
C GLY A 359 -30.69 -8.30 2.89
N LEU A 360 -29.66 -7.47 2.68
CA LEU A 360 -29.77 -6.02 2.76
C LEU A 360 -30.70 -5.44 1.70
N LEU A 361 -30.59 -5.88 0.45
CA LEU A 361 -31.45 -5.43 -0.66
C LEU A 361 -32.93 -5.74 -0.39
N LYS A 362 -33.25 -6.95 0.07
CA LYS A 362 -34.62 -7.31 0.49
C LYS A 362 -35.17 -6.37 1.57
N THR A 363 -34.30 -5.96 2.49
CA THR A 363 -34.68 -5.05 3.57
C THR A 363 -34.95 -3.64 3.05
N ILE A 364 -34.12 -3.16 2.11
CA ILE A 364 -34.27 -1.86 1.45
C ILE A 364 -35.57 -1.77 0.65
N GLU A 365 -35.98 -2.84 -0.05
CA GLU A 365 -37.20 -2.88 -0.88
C GLU A 365 -38.48 -2.64 -0.07
N THR A 366 -38.46 -2.91 1.24
CA THR A 366 -39.61 -2.65 2.12
C THR A 366 -39.75 -1.19 2.56
N LYS A 367 -38.86 -0.28 2.11
CA LYS A 367 -38.78 1.12 2.60
C LYS A 367 -39.11 2.15 1.50
N PRO A 368 -39.76 3.28 1.84
CA PRO A 368 -40.15 4.32 0.87
C PRO A 368 -38.98 4.98 0.12
N GLN A 369 -37.80 5.06 0.73
CA GLN A 369 -36.55 5.60 0.14
C GLN A 369 -35.68 4.49 -0.48
N GLY A 370 -36.26 3.32 -0.76
CA GLY A 370 -35.54 2.10 -1.10
C GLY A 370 -34.76 2.18 -2.41
N GLU A 371 -35.27 2.82 -3.46
CA GLU A 371 -34.64 2.78 -4.79
C GLU A 371 -33.28 3.52 -4.86
N GLU A 372 -33.12 4.64 -4.14
CA GLU A 372 -31.84 5.36 -4.10
C GLU A 372 -30.77 4.55 -3.35
N LEU A 373 -31.12 3.99 -2.19
CA LEU A 373 -30.21 3.14 -1.41
C LEU A 373 -29.87 1.84 -2.14
N LYS A 374 -30.85 1.28 -2.86
CA LYS A 374 -30.65 0.10 -3.72
C LYS A 374 -29.61 0.39 -4.80
N THR A 375 -29.69 1.56 -5.43
CA THR A 375 -28.72 2.00 -6.44
C THR A 375 -27.33 2.18 -5.84
N GLU A 376 -27.21 2.82 -4.67
CA GLU A 376 -25.94 2.97 -3.94
C GLU A 376 -25.29 1.61 -3.64
N VAL A 377 -26.07 0.65 -3.10
CA VAL A 377 -25.57 -0.70 -2.78
C VAL A 377 -25.08 -1.42 -4.04
N LEU A 378 -25.88 -1.45 -5.09
CA LEU A 378 -25.55 -2.18 -6.32
C LEU A 378 -24.31 -1.59 -7.00
N ASN A 379 -24.20 -0.26 -7.09
CA ASN A 379 -23.05 0.41 -7.70
C ASN A 379 -21.76 0.11 -6.92
N ASN A 380 -21.81 0.21 -5.59
CA ASN A 380 -20.65 -0.05 -4.74
C ASN A 380 -20.20 -1.53 -4.83
N VAL A 381 -21.14 -2.47 -4.90
CA VAL A 381 -20.82 -3.90 -5.02
C VAL A 381 -20.30 -4.23 -6.42
N GLU A 382 -20.88 -3.67 -7.49
CA GLU A 382 -20.39 -3.85 -8.86
C GLU A 382 -18.95 -3.34 -9.01
N GLU A 383 -18.64 -2.15 -8.47
CA GLU A 383 -17.27 -1.60 -8.47
C GLU A 383 -16.29 -2.52 -7.74
N ARG A 384 -16.68 -3.06 -6.57
CA ARG A 384 -15.80 -3.90 -5.75
C ARG A 384 -15.60 -5.29 -6.33
N LEU A 385 -16.65 -5.92 -6.84
CA LEU A 385 -16.53 -7.19 -7.57
C LEU A 385 -15.62 -7.06 -8.80
N SER A 386 -15.57 -5.89 -9.44
CA SER A 386 -14.67 -5.66 -10.57
C SER A 386 -13.17 -5.76 -10.23
N LYS A 387 -12.82 -5.71 -8.93
CA LYS A 387 -11.46 -5.84 -8.39
C LYS A 387 -11.09 -7.28 -7.99
N VAL A 388 -12.06 -8.18 -7.95
CA VAL A 388 -11.83 -9.61 -7.64
C VAL A 388 -11.04 -10.23 -8.79
N LYS A 389 -10.05 -11.06 -8.44
CA LYS A 389 -9.19 -11.76 -9.40
C LYS A 389 -10.01 -12.63 -10.36
N ASP A 390 -9.64 -12.64 -11.64
CA ASP A 390 -10.40 -13.32 -12.70
C ASP A 390 -10.48 -14.85 -12.45
N GLU A 391 -9.48 -15.46 -11.79
CA GLU A 391 -9.45 -16.90 -11.44
C GLU A 391 -10.45 -17.29 -10.34
N VAL A 392 -10.88 -16.33 -9.53
CA VAL A 392 -11.89 -16.57 -8.49
C VAL A 392 -13.23 -16.92 -9.12
N TYR A 393 -13.58 -16.26 -10.24
CA TYR A 393 -14.82 -16.48 -10.97
C TYR A 393 -14.91 -17.84 -11.66
N ASP A 394 -13.78 -18.49 -11.94
CA ASP A 394 -13.75 -19.86 -12.48
C ASP A 394 -14.33 -20.86 -11.49
N ASN A 395 -14.21 -20.56 -10.20
CA ASN A 395 -14.68 -21.39 -9.10
C ASN A 395 -16.07 -20.98 -8.61
N ILE A 396 -16.82 -20.23 -9.42
CA ILE A 396 -18.20 -19.79 -9.11
C ILE A 396 -19.15 -20.29 -10.20
N LYS A 397 -20.22 -20.98 -9.80
CA LYS A 397 -21.36 -21.33 -10.66
C LYS A 397 -22.57 -20.51 -10.27
N ILE A 398 -23.31 -20.02 -11.26
CA ILE A 398 -24.58 -19.32 -11.07
C ILE A 398 -25.65 -20.14 -11.78
N ASP A 399 -26.73 -20.47 -11.08
CA ASP A 399 -27.90 -21.14 -11.63
C ASP A 399 -29.16 -20.41 -11.18
N GLY A 400 -29.75 -19.64 -12.10
CA GLY A 400 -30.81 -18.69 -11.77
C GLY A 400 -30.37 -17.69 -10.70
N ASN A 401 -31.02 -17.75 -9.53
CA ASN A 401 -30.69 -16.92 -8.37
C ASN A 401 -29.78 -17.64 -7.35
N GLN A 402 -29.20 -18.80 -7.66
CA GLN A 402 -28.28 -19.49 -6.76
C GLN A 402 -26.84 -19.27 -7.20
N ILE A 403 -25.97 -18.96 -6.24
CA ILE A 403 -24.52 -18.94 -6.41
C ILE A 403 -23.91 -20.12 -5.67
N THR A 404 -23.10 -20.90 -6.36
CA THR A 404 -22.31 -22.00 -5.78
C THR A 404 -20.83 -21.69 -5.95
N ALA A 405 -20.12 -21.55 -4.84
CA ALA A 405 -18.67 -21.33 -4.82
C ALA A 405 -17.92 -22.60 -4.41
N TYR A 406 -16.86 -22.91 -5.15
CA TYR A 406 -15.97 -24.05 -4.92
C TYR A 406 -14.64 -23.56 -4.33
N SER A 407 -14.14 -24.22 -3.30
CA SER A 407 -12.86 -23.87 -2.65
C SER A 407 -11.95 -25.12 -2.57
N PRO A 408 -10.60 -24.96 -2.66
CA PRO A 408 -9.66 -26.07 -2.49
C PRO A 408 -9.84 -26.70 -1.10
N GLY A 409 -10.28 -27.96 -1.05
CA GLY A 409 -10.59 -28.67 0.20
C GLY A 409 -12.04 -29.14 0.39
N ASN A 410 -12.84 -29.22 -0.69
CA ASN A 410 -14.19 -29.83 -0.74
C ASN A 410 -15.30 -29.16 0.09
N ARG A 411 -15.15 -27.88 0.48
CA ARG A 411 -16.27 -27.12 1.07
C ARG A 411 -16.94 -26.26 0.01
N THR A 412 -18.12 -26.67 -0.43
CA THR A 412 -18.99 -25.89 -1.33
C THR A 412 -19.92 -25.01 -0.53
N VAL A 413 -20.01 -23.73 -0.88
CA VAL A 413 -21.01 -22.80 -0.33
C VAL A 413 -22.04 -22.50 -1.41
N THR A 414 -23.32 -22.70 -1.09
CA THR A 414 -24.43 -22.40 -2.00
C THR A 414 -25.38 -21.43 -1.34
N GLU A 415 -25.61 -20.29 -1.99
CA GLU A 415 -26.39 -19.18 -1.44
C GLU A 415 -27.43 -18.68 -2.45
N VAL A 416 -28.54 -18.12 -1.93
CA VAL A 416 -29.59 -17.51 -2.76
C VAL A 416 -29.36 -16.00 -2.86
N LEU A 417 -29.26 -15.51 -4.09
CA LEU A 417 -28.99 -14.12 -4.42
C LEU A 417 -30.24 -13.35 -4.84
N ASP A 418 -30.19 -12.03 -4.64
CA ASP A 418 -31.04 -11.10 -5.35
C ASP A 418 -30.79 -11.18 -6.86
N ALA A 419 -31.85 -11.08 -7.67
CA ALA A 419 -31.76 -11.22 -9.12
C ALA A 419 -30.84 -10.17 -9.77
N LYS A 420 -30.77 -8.94 -9.23
CA LYS A 420 -29.86 -7.90 -9.75
C LYS A 420 -28.41 -8.24 -9.40
N LEU A 421 -28.13 -8.78 -8.22
CA LEU A 421 -26.80 -9.26 -7.86
C LEU A 421 -26.37 -10.46 -8.71
N GLY A 422 -27.28 -11.42 -8.96
CA GLY A 422 -27.01 -12.53 -9.88
C GLY A 422 -26.58 -12.06 -11.27
N LYS A 423 -27.22 -11.01 -11.81
CA LYS A 423 -26.81 -10.37 -13.08
C LYS A 423 -25.43 -9.73 -13.00
N ILE A 424 -25.09 -9.05 -11.89
CA ILE A 424 -23.76 -8.44 -11.71
C ILE A 424 -22.68 -9.51 -11.70
N VAL A 425 -22.85 -10.59 -10.95
CA VAL A 425 -21.85 -11.67 -10.88
C VAL A 425 -21.76 -12.40 -12.22
N THR A 426 -22.88 -12.63 -12.91
CA THR A 426 -22.90 -13.22 -14.26
C THR A 426 -22.11 -12.33 -15.22
N PHE A 427 -22.31 -11.02 -15.17
CA PHE A 427 -21.53 -10.06 -15.95
C PHE A 427 -20.03 -10.15 -15.64
N GLN A 428 -19.62 -10.18 -14.37
CA GLN A 428 -18.19 -10.28 -14.01
C GLN A 428 -17.58 -11.63 -14.45
N LYS A 429 -18.36 -12.73 -14.39
CA LYS A 429 -17.96 -14.03 -14.91
C LYS A 429 -17.79 -14.01 -16.43
N ASN A 430 -18.76 -13.48 -17.16
CA ASN A 430 -18.68 -13.32 -18.61
C ASN A 430 -17.51 -12.40 -18.99
N ARG A 431 -17.24 -11.35 -18.19
CA ARG A 431 -16.10 -10.45 -18.37
C ARG A 431 -14.77 -11.21 -18.24
N SER A 432 -14.63 -12.08 -17.22
CA SER A 432 -13.47 -12.96 -17.07
C SER A 432 -13.30 -13.90 -18.28
N VAL A 433 -14.39 -14.49 -18.78
CA VAL A 433 -14.37 -15.34 -19.99
C VAL A 433 -13.98 -14.55 -21.24
N ALA A 434 -14.58 -13.38 -21.47
CA ALA A 434 -14.30 -12.51 -22.60
C ALA A 434 -12.84 -12.06 -22.59
N LYS A 435 -12.30 -11.64 -21.43
CA LYS A 435 -10.86 -11.34 -21.27
C LYS A 435 -9.99 -12.53 -21.67
N LYS A 436 -10.30 -13.74 -21.22
CA LYS A 436 -9.55 -14.95 -21.61
C LYS A 436 -9.62 -15.24 -23.11
N LYS A 437 -10.79 -15.06 -23.74
CA LYS A 437 -10.93 -15.14 -25.21
C LYS A 437 -10.07 -14.07 -25.89
N MET A 438 -10.02 -12.86 -25.35
CA MET A 438 -9.17 -11.80 -25.87
C MET A 438 -7.66 -12.10 -25.73
N VAL A 439 -7.20 -12.65 -24.61
CA VAL A 439 -5.81 -13.09 -24.45
C VAL A 439 -5.44 -14.13 -25.50
N LYS A 440 -6.32 -15.13 -25.69
CA LYS A 440 -6.06 -16.22 -26.63
C LYS A 440 -6.22 -15.82 -28.10
N MET A 441 -6.79 -14.64 -28.41
CA MET A 441 -6.95 -14.14 -29.79
C MET A 441 -5.61 -13.96 -30.51
N VAL A 442 -4.52 -13.84 -29.73
CA VAL A 442 -3.14 -13.76 -30.23
C VAL A 442 -2.71 -15.07 -30.89
N HIS A 443 -3.17 -16.23 -30.38
CA HIS A 443 -2.63 -17.55 -30.76
C HIS A 443 -3.57 -18.39 -31.61
N LEU A 444 -4.87 -18.10 -31.57
CA LEU A 444 -5.90 -18.94 -32.16
C LEU A 444 -6.92 -18.08 -32.92
N ALA A 445 -7.51 -18.68 -33.96
CA ALA A 445 -8.76 -18.19 -34.52
C ALA A 445 -9.86 -18.41 -33.47
N ILE A 446 -10.13 -17.37 -32.67
CA ILE A 446 -11.18 -17.38 -31.66
C ILE A 446 -12.38 -16.65 -32.18
N ASP A 447 -13.51 -17.35 -32.16
CA ASP A 447 -14.82 -16.80 -32.38
C ASP A 447 -15.33 -16.17 -31.09
N PHE A 448 -15.72 -14.91 -31.22
CA PHE A 448 -16.40 -14.18 -30.16
C PHE A 448 -17.90 -14.30 -30.43
N GLU A 449 -18.63 -14.70 -29.41
CA GLU A 449 -20.08 -14.80 -29.42
C GLU A 449 -20.71 -13.42 -29.19
N VAL A 450 -22.00 -13.29 -29.48
CA VAL A 450 -22.73 -12.03 -29.27
C VAL A 450 -22.62 -11.56 -27.82
N GLU A 451 -22.73 -12.48 -26.86
CA GLU A 451 -22.59 -12.19 -25.43
C GLU A 451 -21.20 -11.67 -25.04
N ASP A 452 -20.14 -12.11 -25.73
CA ASP A 452 -18.79 -11.59 -25.49
C ASP A 452 -18.71 -10.13 -25.92
N TYR A 453 -19.28 -9.79 -27.07
CA TYR A 453 -19.30 -8.40 -27.56
C TYR A 453 -20.15 -7.49 -26.69
N GLU A 454 -21.30 -7.96 -26.20
CA GLU A 454 -22.13 -7.22 -25.25
C GLU A 454 -21.41 -6.98 -23.92
N THR A 455 -20.69 -8.00 -23.44
CA THR A 455 -19.88 -7.91 -22.22
C THR A 455 -18.75 -6.90 -22.40
N LEU A 456 -18.02 -6.94 -23.52
CA LEU A 456 -16.97 -5.97 -23.82
C LEU A 456 -17.54 -4.56 -24.05
N ALA A 457 -18.70 -4.42 -24.68
CA ALA A 457 -19.35 -3.13 -24.86
C ALA A 457 -19.66 -2.48 -23.51
N LYS A 458 -20.26 -3.24 -22.59
CA LYS A 458 -20.51 -2.77 -21.23
C LYS A 458 -19.21 -2.54 -20.46
N ASP A 459 -18.21 -3.41 -20.59
CA ASP A 459 -16.93 -3.28 -19.89
C ASP A 459 -16.03 -2.20 -20.46
N PHE A 460 -16.20 -1.75 -21.71
CA PHE A 460 -15.47 -0.59 -22.24
C PHE A 460 -16.31 0.69 -22.20
N ASN A 461 -17.59 0.58 -21.82
CA ASN A 461 -18.59 1.64 -21.87
C ASN A 461 -18.75 2.23 -23.29
N VAL A 462 -18.93 1.35 -24.27
CA VAL A 462 -19.04 1.66 -25.70
C VAL A 462 -20.21 0.89 -26.34
N SER A 463 -20.54 1.18 -27.59
CA SER A 463 -21.57 0.40 -28.29
C SER A 463 -21.09 -1.02 -28.61
N VAL A 464 -22.02 -1.96 -28.84
CA VAL A 464 -21.69 -3.33 -29.27
C VAL A 464 -20.92 -3.33 -30.59
N ASP A 465 -21.21 -2.39 -31.49
CA ASP A 465 -20.49 -2.26 -32.75
C ASP A 465 -19.09 -1.67 -32.55
N ASP A 466 -18.91 -0.75 -31.61
CA ASP A 466 -17.57 -0.27 -31.22
C ASP A 466 -16.75 -1.37 -30.56
N ALA A 467 -17.36 -2.25 -29.77
CA ALA A 467 -16.68 -3.40 -29.17
C ALA A 467 -16.24 -4.40 -30.25
N LYS A 468 -17.08 -4.67 -31.26
CA LYS A 468 -16.69 -5.46 -32.44
C LYS A 468 -15.56 -4.80 -33.22
N SER A 469 -15.63 -3.49 -33.40
CA SER A 469 -14.59 -2.69 -34.06
C SER A 469 -13.27 -2.79 -33.29
N LEU A 470 -13.29 -2.61 -31.97
CA LEU A 470 -12.13 -2.74 -31.09
C LEU A 470 -11.49 -4.12 -31.21
N VAL A 471 -12.27 -5.20 -31.10
CA VAL A 471 -11.76 -6.58 -31.24
C VAL A 471 -11.16 -6.78 -32.64
N LYS A 472 -11.80 -6.26 -33.69
CA LYS A 472 -11.28 -6.34 -35.07
C LYS A 472 -9.97 -5.57 -35.23
N MET A 473 -9.87 -4.36 -34.67
CA MET A 473 -8.66 -3.54 -34.68
C MET A 473 -7.51 -4.25 -33.96
N LEU A 474 -7.76 -4.77 -32.75
CA LEU A 474 -6.76 -5.52 -31.98
C LEU A 474 -6.34 -6.81 -32.69
N LYS A 475 -7.27 -7.58 -33.27
CA LYS A 475 -6.94 -8.75 -34.11
C LYS A 475 -6.05 -8.38 -35.29
N SER A 476 -6.25 -7.21 -35.91
CA SER A 476 -5.43 -6.75 -37.04
C SER A 476 -3.96 -6.49 -36.68
N CYS A 477 -3.67 -6.26 -35.39
CA CYS A 477 -2.31 -6.10 -34.88
C CYS A 477 -1.52 -7.41 -34.87
N PHE A 478 -2.13 -8.55 -35.21
CA PHE A 478 -1.46 -9.84 -35.25
C PHE A 478 -1.43 -10.41 -36.68
N ASP A 479 -0.39 -11.18 -37.02
CA ASP A 479 -0.36 -11.99 -38.24
C ASP A 479 -1.06 -13.35 -38.02
N SER A 480 -1.16 -14.15 -39.09
CA SER A 480 -1.78 -15.49 -39.04
C SER A 480 -1.02 -16.50 -38.19
N ARG A 481 0.20 -16.16 -37.73
CA ARG A 481 1.04 -16.95 -36.82
C ARG A 481 1.05 -16.35 -35.41
N GLY A 482 0.25 -15.33 -35.13
CA GLY A 482 0.17 -14.67 -33.83
C GLY A 482 1.26 -13.64 -33.54
N ASN A 483 2.09 -13.27 -34.54
CA ASN A 483 3.15 -12.30 -34.31
C ASN A 483 2.63 -10.86 -34.33
N PHE A 484 3.16 -10.03 -33.45
CA PHE A 484 2.74 -8.63 -33.30
C PHE A 484 3.25 -7.72 -34.43
N LYS A 485 2.36 -6.91 -35.00
CA LYS A 485 2.63 -5.93 -36.05
C LYS A 485 2.68 -4.51 -35.50
N LYS A 486 3.88 -4.06 -35.10
CA LYS A 486 4.13 -2.70 -34.58
C LYS A 486 3.52 -1.59 -35.43
N SER A 487 3.73 -1.59 -36.75
CA SER A 487 3.21 -0.57 -37.66
C SER A 487 1.68 -0.47 -37.67
N THR A 488 0.99 -1.61 -37.52
CA THR A 488 -0.47 -1.65 -37.48
C THR A 488 -0.99 -1.15 -36.15
N PHE A 489 -0.35 -1.54 -35.03
CA PHE A 489 -0.71 -1.05 -33.71
C PHE A 489 -0.56 0.48 -33.61
N VAL A 490 0.56 1.03 -34.07
CA VAL A 490 0.80 2.49 -34.05
C VAL A 490 -0.26 3.25 -34.85
N ARG A 491 -0.72 2.68 -35.97
CA ARG A 491 -1.77 3.29 -36.80
C ARG A 491 -3.14 3.35 -36.10
N ILE A 492 -3.46 2.38 -35.25
CA ILE A 492 -4.75 2.33 -34.54
C ILE A 492 -4.75 3.09 -33.20
N ILE A 493 -3.59 3.60 -32.73
CA ILE A 493 -3.52 4.38 -31.47
C ILE A 493 -4.55 5.52 -31.41
N PRO A 494 -4.75 6.35 -32.46
CA PRO A 494 -5.80 7.38 -32.47
C PRO A 494 -7.20 6.84 -32.17
N ASP A 495 -7.51 5.64 -32.66
CA ASP A 495 -8.80 4.98 -32.43
C ASP A 495 -8.87 4.40 -31.00
N LEU A 496 -7.74 3.91 -30.47
CA LEU A 496 -7.65 3.39 -29.09
C LEU A 496 -7.77 4.47 -28.02
N GLU A 497 -7.39 5.72 -28.33
CA GLU A 497 -7.53 6.87 -27.43
C GLU A 497 -8.97 7.08 -26.96
N LEU A 498 -9.97 6.73 -27.78
CA LEU A 498 -11.39 6.86 -27.45
C LEU A 498 -11.81 6.01 -26.24
N TYR A 499 -11.05 4.97 -25.91
CA TYR A 499 -11.35 4.01 -24.84
C TYR A 499 -10.57 4.31 -23.53
N GLU A 500 -9.76 5.37 -23.53
CA GLU A 500 -9.00 5.98 -22.42
C GLU A 500 -8.66 5.05 -21.24
N ARG A 501 -9.53 5.04 -20.21
CA ARG A 501 -9.27 4.45 -18.88
C ARG A 501 -9.09 2.94 -18.91
N ARG A 502 -9.78 2.23 -19.82
CA ARG A 502 -9.89 0.77 -19.78
C ARG A 502 -8.99 0.07 -20.79
N ILE A 503 -8.57 0.77 -21.84
CA ILE A 503 -7.73 0.18 -22.88
C ILE A 503 -6.32 -0.13 -22.37
N PHE A 504 -5.71 0.76 -21.58
CA PHE A 504 -4.37 0.50 -21.04
C PHE A 504 -4.38 -0.69 -20.08
N ASP A 505 -5.32 -0.69 -19.13
CA ASP A 505 -5.53 -1.80 -18.18
C ASP A 505 -5.68 -3.13 -18.91
N PHE A 506 -6.56 -3.14 -19.92
CA PHE A 506 -6.79 -4.31 -20.75
C PHE A 506 -5.51 -4.77 -21.46
N LEU A 507 -4.83 -3.89 -22.20
CA LEU A 507 -3.64 -4.24 -22.97
C LEU A 507 -2.51 -4.73 -22.05
N TRP A 508 -2.32 -4.09 -20.90
CA TRP A 508 -1.31 -4.47 -19.92
C TRP A 508 -1.58 -5.86 -19.36
N HIS A 509 -2.74 -6.10 -18.75
CA HIS A 509 -3.02 -7.38 -18.09
C HIS A 509 -3.15 -8.55 -19.06
N ASN A 510 -3.69 -8.33 -20.26
CA ASN A 510 -4.04 -9.42 -21.16
C ASN A 510 -2.96 -9.73 -22.20
N LEU A 511 -2.18 -8.72 -22.65
CA LEU A 511 -1.25 -8.89 -23.77
C LEU A 511 0.23 -8.87 -23.39
N LYS A 512 0.64 -8.31 -22.24
CA LYS A 512 2.08 -8.18 -21.94
C LYS A 512 2.84 -9.52 -21.85
N GLU A 513 2.19 -10.55 -21.28
CA GLU A 513 2.79 -11.88 -21.05
C GLU A 513 2.44 -12.88 -22.16
N SER A 514 1.27 -12.72 -22.80
CA SER A 514 0.74 -13.68 -23.76
C SER A 514 1.41 -13.62 -25.13
N LEU A 515 2.16 -12.57 -25.45
CA LEU A 515 2.89 -12.46 -26.71
C LEU A 515 4.10 -13.40 -26.77
N HIS A 516 4.44 -13.84 -27.99
CA HIS A 516 5.70 -14.54 -28.25
C HIS A 516 6.89 -13.71 -27.78
N HIS A 517 7.91 -14.38 -27.22
CA HIS A 517 9.08 -13.72 -26.64
C HIS A 517 9.71 -12.65 -27.55
N LYS A 518 9.84 -12.95 -28.85
CA LYS A 518 10.39 -12.04 -29.87
C LYS A 518 9.58 -10.75 -30.09
N ASP A 519 8.28 -10.76 -29.76
CA ASP A 519 7.33 -9.68 -30.05
C ASP A 519 7.04 -8.79 -28.83
N ARG A 520 7.36 -9.30 -27.62
CA ARG A 520 7.11 -8.59 -26.35
C ARG A 520 7.78 -7.22 -26.31
N ALA A 521 9.03 -7.12 -26.74
CA ALA A 521 9.76 -5.85 -26.78
C ALA A 521 9.08 -4.83 -27.70
N ALA A 522 8.73 -5.25 -28.93
CA ALA A 522 8.08 -4.38 -29.91
C ALA A 522 6.68 -3.90 -29.44
N PHE A 523 5.92 -4.75 -28.75
CA PHE A 523 4.64 -4.40 -28.16
C PHE A 523 4.78 -3.40 -27.02
N LEU A 524 5.65 -3.69 -26.04
CA LEU A 524 5.86 -2.82 -24.89
C LEU A 524 6.42 -1.45 -25.30
N ASP A 525 7.23 -1.39 -26.37
CA ASP A 525 7.67 -0.13 -26.95
C ASP A 525 6.54 0.64 -27.64
N SER A 526 5.57 -0.07 -28.23
CA SER A 526 4.41 0.55 -28.86
C SER A 526 3.41 1.07 -27.83
N LEU A 527 3.32 0.45 -26.64
CA LEU A 527 2.51 0.95 -25.52
C LEU A 527 2.98 2.31 -25.01
N GLN A 528 4.27 2.65 -25.15
CA GLN A 528 4.78 3.96 -24.80
C GLN A 528 4.07 5.07 -25.58
N LEU A 529 3.84 4.85 -26.87
CA LEU A 529 3.14 5.79 -27.75
C LEU A 529 1.66 5.95 -27.40
N LEU A 530 1.04 4.92 -26.82
CA LEU A 530 -0.34 5.00 -26.33
C LEU A 530 -0.40 5.81 -25.04
N VAL A 531 0.51 5.52 -24.09
CA VAL A 531 0.60 6.19 -22.79
C VAL A 531 0.72 7.70 -22.93
N ASP A 532 1.54 8.16 -23.88
CA ASP A 532 1.76 9.57 -24.21
C ASP A 532 0.47 10.32 -24.62
N ARG A 533 -0.61 9.59 -24.96
CA ARG A 533 -1.88 10.15 -25.43
C ARG A 533 -3.05 9.93 -24.46
N LEU A 534 -2.81 9.26 -23.33
CA LEU A 534 -3.84 9.01 -22.34
C LEU A 534 -4.13 10.27 -21.51
N LYS A 535 -5.41 10.65 -21.40
CA LYS A 535 -5.84 11.80 -20.58
C LYS A 535 -5.93 11.49 -19.08
N GLN A 536 -5.90 10.21 -18.69
CA GLN A 536 -6.05 9.76 -17.29
C GLN A 536 -4.91 8.83 -16.84
N PRO A 537 -3.66 9.32 -16.78
CA PRO A 537 -2.47 8.52 -16.43
C PRO A 537 -2.51 7.89 -15.03
N GLN A 538 -3.26 8.45 -14.08
CA GLN A 538 -3.37 7.93 -12.71
C GLN A 538 -3.86 6.47 -12.65
N ASN A 539 -4.82 6.09 -13.51
CA ASN A 539 -5.33 4.72 -13.57
C ASN A 539 -4.28 3.75 -14.12
N SER A 540 -3.52 4.18 -15.14
CA SER A 540 -2.45 3.39 -15.73
C SER A 540 -1.33 3.13 -14.72
N ILE A 541 -0.96 4.14 -13.91
CA ILE A 541 0.00 3.94 -12.81
C ILE A 541 -0.53 2.95 -11.78
N SER A 542 -1.82 3.06 -11.43
CA SER A 542 -2.45 2.11 -10.52
C SER A 542 -2.25 0.68 -11.01
N VAL A 543 -2.55 0.42 -12.28
CA VAL A 543 -2.40 -0.89 -12.94
C VAL A 543 -0.96 -1.39 -12.90
N LEU A 544 0.01 -0.54 -13.23
CA LEU A 544 1.43 -0.91 -13.23
C LEU A 544 1.92 -1.30 -11.84
N LEU A 545 1.55 -0.51 -10.82
CA LEU A 545 1.94 -0.77 -9.43
C LEU A 545 1.28 -2.03 -8.87
N ASP A 546 -0.03 -2.23 -9.10
CA ASP A 546 -0.74 -3.44 -8.66
C ASP A 546 -0.09 -4.69 -9.23
N ASP A 547 0.24 -4.64 -10.52
CA ASP A 547 0.93 -5.73 -11.19
C ASP A 547 2.31 -6.01 -10.56
N LEU A 548 3.11 -4.98 -10.26
CA LEU A 548 4.41 -5.16 -9.58
C LEU A 548 4.27 -5.82 -8.20
N TYR A 549 3.18 -5.57 -7.48
CA TYR A 549 2.91 -6.13 -6.15
C TYR A 549 2.36 -7.57 -6.17
N GLN A 550 1.91 -8.10 -7.31
CA GLN A 550 1.28 -9.42 -7.38
C GLN A 550 2.23 -10.54 -6.92
N ASN A 551 3.50 -10.47 -7.33
CA ASN A 551 4.54 -11.42 -6.92
C ASN A 551 5.89 -10.71 -6.79
N PRO A 552 6.20 -10.12 -5.62
CA PRO A 552 7.41 -9.34 -5.44
C PRO A 552 8.69 -10.19 -5.51
N ALA A 553 8.60 -11.48 -5.16
CA ALA A 553 9.72 -12.42 -5.18
C ALA A 553 10.15 -12.88 -6.59
N VAL A 554 9.41 -12.51 -7.64
CA VAL A 554 9.71 -12.93 -9.02
C VAL A 554 9.94 -11.71 -9.90
N ILE A 555 11.00 -11.74 -10.71
CA ILE A 555 11.24 -10.73 -11.73
C ILE A 555 10.67 -11.22 -13.06
N ARG A 556 9.80 -10.40 -13.67
CA ARG A 556 9.18 -10.64 -14.98
C ARG A 556 9.76 -9.70 -16.02
N PHE A 557 9.72 -10.12 -17.28
CA PHE A 557 10.16 -9.30 -18.41
C PHE A 557 9.43 -7.95 -18.48
N ALA A 558 8.14 -7.92 -18.10
CA ALA A 558 7.34 -6.71 -18.13
C ALA A 558 7.75 -5.67 -17.07
N ASP A 559 8.47 -6.05 -16.01
CA ASP A 559 8.76 -5.15 -14.88
C ASP A 559 9.61 -3.93 -15.32
N SER A 560 10.59 -4.13 -16.22
CA SER A 560 11.41 -3.03 -16.75
C SER A 560 10.57 -2.02 -17.51
N LYS A 561 9.62 -2.53 -18.31
CA LYS A 561 8.70 -1.69 -19.08
C LYS A 561 7.64 -1.04 -18.17
N ALA A 562 7.28 -1.66 -17.05
CA ALA A 562 6.39 -1.06 -16.06
C ALA A 562 7.01 0.22 -15.47
N PHE A 563 8.26 0.18 -14.99
CA PHE A 563 8.92 1.37 -14.46
C PHE A 563 9.15 2.44 -15.53
N MET A 564 9.58 2.04 -16.73
CA MET A 564 9.77 2.98 -17.85
C MET A 564 8.46 3.67 -18.27
N LEU A 565 7.33 2.94 -18.33
CA LEU A 565 6.02 3.54 -18.59
C LEU A 565 5.55 4.42 -17.42
N GLY A 566 5.83 4.01 -16.17
CA GLY A 566 5.60 4.80 -14.97
C GLY A 566 6.32 6.15 -15.03
N ASN A 567 7.61 6.16 -15.41
CA ASN A 567 8.43 7.36 -15.57
C ASN A 567 7.83 8.36 -16.57
N ARG A 568 7.16 7.86 -17.61
CA ARG A 568 6.43 8.68 -18.58
C ARG A 568 5.08 9.17 -18.05
N LEU A 569 4.29 8.29 -17.44
CA LEU A 569 2.95 8.60 -16.93
C LEU A 569 2.93 9.67 -15.84
N VAL A 570 4.02 9.78 -15.07
CA VAL A 570 4.14 10.78 -13.99
C VAL A 570 4.45 12.19 -14.53
N ARG A 571 4.79 12.33 -15.82
CA ARG A 571 5.15 13.62 -16.43
C ARG A 571 4.03 14.19 -17.28
N GLU A 572 3.94 15.51 -17.34
CA GLU A 572 3.10 16.22 -18.30
C GLU A 572 3.72 16.08 -19.71
N TYR A 573 2.89 15.72 -20.69
CA TYR A 573 3.33 15.53 -22.07
C TYR A 573 3.75 16.88 -22.69
N SER A 574 5.05 17.13 -22.80
CA SER A 574 5.62 18.23 -23.58
C SER A 574 6.20 17.71 -24.90
N GLN A 575 5.99 18.43 -26.01
CA GLN A 575 6.52 18.04 -27.35
C GLN A 575 8.05 17.84 -27.37
N GLN A 576 8.77 18.32 -26.36
CA GLN A 576 10.22 18.16 -26.20
C GLN A 576 10.61 16.71 -25.86
N ILE A 577 9.73 15.93 -25.23
CA ILE A 577 9.96 14.52 -24.83
C ILE A 577 9.93 13.55 -26.01
N VAL A 578 9.35 13.96 -27.15
CA VAL A 578 9.29 13.16 -28.39
C VAL A 578 10.67 13.03 -29.06
N SER A 579 11.65 13.87 -28.69
CA SER A 579 13.00 13.71 -29.20
C SER A 579 13.71 12.56 -28.49
N TYR A 580 14.17 11.56 -29.25
CA TYR A 580 15.00 10.42 -28.83
C TYR A 580 16.37 10.81 -28.20
N LYS A 581 16.52 12.05 -27.72
CA LYS A 581 17.76 12.64 -27.19
C LYS A 581 17.71 12.95 -25.70
N ILE A 582 16.57 12.79 -25.02
CA ILE A 582 16.50 12.98 -23.56
C ILE A 582 17.20 11.79 -22.89
N THR A 583 18.31 12.05 -22.24
CA THR A 583 19.01 11.08 -21.40
C THR A 583 18.22 10.83 -20.11
N PRO A 584 18.33 9.66 -19.47
CA PRO A 584 17.79 9.41 -18.12
C PRO A 584 18.10 10.54 -17.12
N GLU A 585 19.22 11.24 -17.32
CA GLU A 585 19.64 12.38 -16.52
C GLU A 585 18.88 13.67 -16.81
N ASP A 586 18.53 13.93 -18.07
CA ASP A 586 17.70 15.06 -18.49
C ASP A 586 16.30 14.98 -17.88
N VAL A 587 15.79 13.75 -17.69
CA VAL A 587 14.52 13.49 -16.99
C VAL A 587 14.55 13.99 -15.54
N LEU A 588 15.69 13.86 -14.85
CA LEU A 588 15.83 14.26 -13.45
C LEU A 588 16.14 15.75 -13.26
N MET A 589 16.57 16.46 -14.32
CA MET A 589 16.84 17.90 -14.28
C MET A 589 15.57 18.76 -14.41
N THR A 590 14.49 18.19 -14.93
CA THR A 590 13.26 18.89 -15.30
C THR A 590 12.11 18.54 -14.35
N THR A 591 12.30 18.86 -13.06
CA THR A 591 11.28 18.59 -12.02
C THR A 591 9.97 19.35 -12.23
N SER A 592 9.98 20.42 -13.03
CA SER A 592 8.77 21.19 -13.40
C SER A 592 7.80 20.45 -14.31
N GLU A 593 8.23 19.36 -14.96
CA GLU A 593 7.40 18.56 -15.86
C GLU A 593 6.73 17.36 -15.17
N VAL A 594 6.95 17.17 -13.87
CA VAL A 594 6.31 16.11 -13.07
C VAL A 594 4.93 16.58 -12.63
N ASP A 595 3.86 15.84 -12.95
CA ASP A 595 2.53 16.13 -12.45
C ASP A 595 2.46 15.79 -10.94
N PRO A 596 2.30 16.79 -10.06
CA PRO A 596 2.35 16.58 -8.62
C PRO A 596 1.17 15.76 -8.10
N LYS A 597 0.02 15.73 -8.79
CA LYS A 597 -1.12 14.91 -8.38
C LYS A 597 -0.84 13.44 -8.65
N ILE A 598 -0.29 13.14 -9.81
CA ILE A 598 0.03 11.77 -10.22
C ILE A 598 1.17 11.22 -9.36
N ALA A 599 2.25 12.00 -9.18
CA ALA A 599 3.39 11.64 -8.34
C ALA A 599 2.96 11.32 -6.90
N ARG A 600 2.13 12.19 -6.28
CA ARG A 600 1.59 11.95 -4.92
C ARG A 600 0.73 10.70 -4.83
N TYR A 601 -0.07 10.42 -5.85
CA TYR A 601 -0.88 9.19 -5.88
C TYR A 601 0.00 7.94 -5.97
N ALA A 602 1.04 7.96 -6.81
CA ALA A 602 2.00 6.87 -6.92
C ALA A 602 2.75 6.64 -5.60
N ALA A 603 3.28 7.72 -4.98
CA ALA A 603 3.96 7.67 -3.69
C ALA A 603 3.06 7.08 -2.60
N TRP A 604 1.83 7.58 -2.45
CA TRP A 604 0.86 7.02 -1.49
C TRP A 604 0.64 5.52 -1.69
N LYS A 605 0.54 5.06 -2.94
CA LYS A 605 0.30 3.65 -3.26
C LYS A 605 1.51 2.77 -2.96
N ILE A 606 2.71 3.27 -3.21
CA ILE A 606 3.99 2.61 -2.87
C ILE A 606 4.13 2.52 -1.35
N ASP A 607 3.92 3.62 -0.62
CA ASP A 607 4.03 3.67 0.84
C ASP A 607 3.02 2.73 1.52
N LYS A 608 1.80 2.63 0.97
CA LYS A 608 0.79 1.65 1.44
C LYS A 608 1.24 0.20 1.27
N ASN A 609 2.06 -0.12 0.25
CA ASN A 609 2.52 -1.47 -0.08
C ASN A 609 4.03 -1.64 0.13
N GLN A 610 4.62 -0.89 1.08
CA GLN A 610 6.06 -0.79 1.29
C GLN A 610 6.76 -2.16 1.40
N ASP A 611 6.26 -3.08 2.22
CA ASP A 611 6.87 -4.41 2.41
C ASP A 611 7.01 -5.17 1.09
N LYS A 612 5.94 -5.21 0.27
CA LYS A 612 5.93 -5.87 -1.04
C LYS A 612 6.87 -5.15 -2.01
N PHE A 613 6.91 -3.82 -1.94
CA PHE A 613 7.78 -3.04 -2.81
C PHE A 613 9.27 -3.24 -2.47
N PHE A 614 9.66 -3.19 -1.19
CA PHE A 614 11.03 -3.48 -0.77
C PHE A 614 11.46 -4.89 -1.18
N GLU A 615 10.61 -5.90 -0.98
CA GLU A 615 10.89 -7.26 -1.44
C GLU A 615 11.11 -7.32 -2.96
N LYS A 616 10.33 -6.58 -3.74
CA LYS A 616 10.50 -6.48 -5.19
C LYS A 616 11.87 -5.92 -5.56
N ILE A 617 12.26 -4.79 -4.97
CA ILE A 617 13.54 -4.14 -5.30
C ILE A 617 14.73 -4.98 -4.82
N GLN A 618 14.64 -5.59 -3.64
CA GLN A 618 15.65 -6.54 -3.14
C GLN A 618 15.82 -7.73 -4.08
N THR A 619 14.72 -8.27 -4.60
CA THR A 619 14.75 -9.38 -5.55
C THR A 619 15.47 -8.98 -6.84
N VAL A 620 15.18 -7.78 -7.36
CA VAL A 620 15.88 -7.22 -8.54
C VAL A 620 17.38 -7.11 -8.28
N HIS A 621 17.76 -6.48 -7.17
CA HIS A 621 19.17 -6.25 -6.82
C HIS A 621 19.95 -7.54 -6.62
N ARG A 622 19.41 -8.46 -5.82
CA ARG A 622 20.03 -9.77 -5.58
C ARG A 622 20.27 -10.52 -6.89
N ARG A 623 19.30 -10.47 -7.82
CA ARG A 623 19.44 -11.15 -9.11
C ARG A 623 20.51 -10.51 -9.99
N LEU A 624 20.67 -9.19 -9.94
CA LEU A 624 21.77 -8.50 -10.61
C LEU A 624 23.13 -8.95 -10.04
N LEU A 625 23.30 -8.97 -8.71
CA LEU A 625 24.54 -9.41 -8.08
C LEU A 625 24.88 -10.88 -8.39
N GLU A 626 23.89 -11.78 -8.32
CA GLU A 626 24.07 -13.19 -8.71
C GLU A 626 24.59 -13.34 -10.15
N LYS A 627 24.08 -12.50 -11.07
CA LYS A 627 24.47 -12.50 -12.48
C LYS A 627 25.85 -11.90 -12.70
N LEU A 628 26.18 -10.81 -12.01
CA LEU A 628 27.52 -10.22 -12.03
C LEU A 628 28.57 -11.18 -11.46
N LYS A 629 28.19 -12.03 -10.49
CA LYS A 629 29.05 -13.04 -9.89
C LYS A 629 29.28 -14.26 -10.78
N SER A 630 28.22 -14.86 -11.32
CA SER A 630 28.31 -16.18 -11.96
C SER A 630 28.63 -16.13 -13.45
N GLY A 631 28.37 -15.01 -14.14
CA GLY A 631 28.60 -14.85 -15.58
C GLY A 631 27.82 -15.81 -16.49
N GLN A 632 27.08 -16.78 -15.94
CA GLN A 632 26.38 -17.79 -16.71
C GLN A 632 24.95 -17.38 -17.06
N ASP A 633 24.61 -17.56 -18.33
CA ASP A 633 23.30 -17.24 -18.91
C ASP A 633 22.38 -18.44 -19.08
N GLN A 634 22.76 -19.60 -18.55
CA GLN A 634 22.26 -20.88 -19.07
C GLN A 634 20.75 -21.14 -18.88
N ASN A 635 19.97 -20.32 -18.15
CA ASN A 635 18.51 -20.45 -18.06
C ASN A 635 17.77 -19.19 -17.54
N ALA A 636 18.33 -17.98 -17.64
CA ALA A 636 17.69 -16.79 -17.04
C ALA A 636 16.84 -15.99 -18.04
N LEU A 637 15.66 -15.57 -17.61
CA LEU A 637 14.71 -14.73 -18.36
C LEU A 637 15.23 -13.30 -18.66
N MET A 638 16.29 -12.84 -17.99
CA MET A 638 16.90 -11.53 -18.21
C MET A 638 18.43 -11.56 -18.05
N GLY A 639 19.13 -10.81 -18.91
CA GLY A 639 20.58 -10.61 -18.89
C GLY A 639 21.02 -9.44 -17.99
N ILE A 640 22.35 -9.29 -17.80
CA ILE A 640 22.93 -8.25 -16.91
C ILE A 640 22.50 -6.84 -17.33
N ARG A 641 22.57 -6.51 -18.62
CA ARG A 641 22.18 -5.18 -19.13
C ARG A 641 20.70 -4.86 -18.88
N GLU A 642 19.83 -5.85 -18.96
CA GLU A 642 18.40 -5.69 -18.73
C GLU A 642 18.10 -5.45 -17.24
N LEU A 643 18.81 -6.14 -16.35
CA LEU A 643 18.72 -5.93 -14.90
C LEU A 643 19.28 -4.56 -14.49
N LEU A 644 20.41 -4.13 -15.06
CA LEU A 644 20.94 -2.77 -14.86
C LEU A 644 19.95 -1.70 -15.34
N ALA A 645 19.33 -1.90 -16.51
CA ALA A 645 18.29 -1.00 -17.00
C ALA A 645 17.06 -0.99 -16.08
N LEU A 646 16.63 -2.14 -15.57
CA LEU A 646 15.50 -2.23 -14.64
C LEU A 646 15.78 -1.47 -13.33
N GLU A 647 16.95 -1.64 -12.71
CA GLU A 647 17.33 -0.86 -11.52
C GLU A 647 17.37 0.63 -11.83
N ARG A 648 17.96 1.00 -12.97
CA ARG A 648 18.01 2.40 -13.41
C ARG A 648 16.62 3.02 -13.51
N GLU A 649 15.69 2.38 -14.22
CA GLU A 649 14.32 2.89 -14.39
C GLU A 649 13.57 2.94 -13.05
N THR A 650 13.85 2.00 -12.14
CA THR A 650 13.30 1.99 -10.78
C THR A 650 13.74 3.24 -10.01
N TYR A 651 15.03 3.56 -9.99
CA TYR A 651 15.54 4.70 -9.25
C TYR A 651 15.09 6.05 -9.83
N ILE A 652 14.95 6.15 -11.16
CA ILE A 652 14.34 7.32 -11.80
C ILE A 652 12.90 7.49 -11.32
N PHE A 653 12.13 6.40 -11.31
CA PHE A 653 10.74 6.43 -10.87
C PHE A 653 10.62 6.89 -9.42
N MET A 654 11.45 6.34 -8.53
CA MET A 654 11.51 6.74 -7.11
C MET A 654 11.85 8.23 -6.95
N ALA A 655 12.77 8.75 -7.75
CA ALA A 655 13.18 10.14 -7.71
C ALA A 655 12.07 11.09 -8.18
N GLN A 656 11.21 10.66 -9.11
CA GLN A 656 10.08 11.45 -9.62
C GLN A 656 8.86 11.43 -8.68
N VAL A 657 8.54 10.27 -8.10
CA VAL A 657 7.33 10.12 -7.26
C VAL A 657 7.56 10.59 -5.82
N GLY A 658 8.77 10.41 -5.28
CA GLY A 658 9.07 10.69 -3.88
C GLY A 658 8.30 9.78 -2.91
N GLY A 659 8.08 10.25 -1.68
CA GLY A 659 7.50 9.44 -0.60
C GLY A 659 8.56 8.80 0.30
N SER A 660 8.13 8.26 1.44
CA SER A 660 9.04 7.72 2.46
C SER A 660 9.75 6.47 1.95
N THR A 661 9.02 5.57 1.28
CA THR A 661 9.56 4.33 0.71
C THR A 661 10.57 4.61 -0.41
N SER A 662 10.26 5.53 -1.33
CA SER A 662 11.15 5.90 -2.43
C SER A 662 12.47 6.49 -1.92
N LYS A 663 12.40 7.33 -0.88
CA LYS A 663 13.58 7.87 -0.20
C LYS A 663 14.44 6.74 0.39
N SER A 664 13.84 5.80 1.12
CA SER A 664 14.57 4.66 1.71
C SER A 664 15.26 3.78 0.65
N VAL A 665 14.62 3.55 -0.50
CA VAL A 665 15.23 2.83 -1.63
C VAL A 665 16.44 3.59 -2.19
N LEU A 666 16.29 4.88 -2.47
CA LEU A 666 17.38 5.69 -3.04
C LEU A 666 18.56 5.83 -2.08
N LEU A 667 18.31 5.94 -0.76
CA LEU A 667 19.38 5.98 0.23
C LEU A 667 20.09 4.64 0.37
N SER A 668 19.37 3.52 0.30
CA SER A 668 19.98 2.20 0.29
C SER A 668 20.83 1.99 -0.97
N ALA A 669 20.36 2.45 -2.13
CA ALA A 669 21.14 2.46 -3.36
C ALA A 669 22.40 3.34 -3.23
N LEU A 670 22.31 4.50 -2.59
CA LEU A 670 23.45 5.38 -2.37
C LEU A 670 24.51 4.73 -1.47
N LYS A 671 24.09 3.99 -0.43
CA LYS A 671 24.97 3.22 0.46
C LYS A 671 25.71 2.08 -0.26
N GLU A 672 25.10 1.48 -1.28
CA GLU A 672 25.72 0.42 -2.08
C GLU A 672 26.62 1.02 -3.17
N TYR A 673 26.03 1.76 -4.09
CA TYR A 673 26.72 2.27 -5.28
C TYR A 673 27.71 3.39 -4.97
N GLY A 674 27.54 4.15 -3.88
CA GLY A 674 28.44 5.25 -3.48
C GLY A 674 29.76 4.80 -2.86
N HIS A 675 30.04 3.49 -2.89
CA HIS A 675 31.21 2.85 -2.31
C HIS A 675 31.89 1.97 -3.37
N PRO A 676 33.09 2.33 -3.86
CA PRO A 676 33.79 1.55 -4.89
C PRO A 676 34.16 0.13 -4.41
N GLU A 677 34.24 -0.09 -3.10
CA GLU A 677 34.50 -1.40 -2.48
C GLU A 677 33.28 -2.34 -2.44
N SER A 678 32.09 -1.87 -2.82
CA SER A 678 30.83 -2.62 -2.77
C SER A 678 30.71 -3.69 -3.86
N ALA A 679 29.80 -4.65 -3.65
CA ALA A 679 29.64 -5.82 -4.51
C ALA A 679 29.44 -5.48 -6.01
N PRO A 680 28.64 -4.48 -6.43
CA PRO A 680 28.46 -4.14 -7.83
C PRO A 680 29.76 -3.89 -8.59
N TYR A 681 30.82 -3.39 -7.94
CA TYR A 681 32.09 -3.06 -8.60
C TYR A 681 33.12 -4.19 -8.55
N GLN A 682 33.00 -5.12 -7.60
CA GLN A 682 34.05 -6.08 -7.25
C GLN A 682 33.80 -7.50 -7.79
N LEU A 683 32.62 -7.76 -8.38
CA LEU A 683 32.28 -9.08 -8.92
C LEU A 683 32.93 -9.34 -10.29
N GLU A 684 33.00 -10.63 -10.67
CA GLU A 684 33.77 -11.11 -11.82
C GLU A 684 33.41 -10.38 -13.14
N MET A 685 32.12 -10.12 -13.37
CA MET A 685 31.64 -9.46 -14.58
C MET A 685 31.56 -7.94 -14.46
N SER A 686 31.75 -7.37 -13.26
CA SER A 686 31.58 -5.94 -12.99
C SER A 686 32.44 -5.05 -13.86
N ARG A 687 33.70 -5.47 -14.13
CA ARG A 687 34.64 -4.72 -14.98
C ARG A 687 34.11 -4.44 -16.39
N LYS A 688 33.23 -5.30 -16.92
CA LYS A 688 32.63 -5.13 -18.25
C LYS A 688 31.47 -4.13 -18.28
N TYR A 689 30.93 -3.77 -17.11
CA TYR A 689 29.73 -2.95 -16.97
C TYR A 689 29.94 -1.76 -16.03
N VAL A 690 31.19 -1.36 -15.76
CA VAL A 690 31.53 -0.28 -14.82
C VAL A 690 30.85 1.03 -15.22
N ALA A 691 30.85 1.36 -16.51
CA ALA A 691 30.17 2.55 -17.03
C ALA A 691 28.68 2.56 -16.68
N GLU A 692 27.96 1.45 -16.93
CA GLU A 692 26.55 1.32 -16.61
C GLU A 692 26.28 1.37 -15.09
N ILE A 693 27.19 0.84 -14.27
CA ILE A 693 27.08 0.88 -12.81
C ILE A 693 27.32 2.30 -12.27
N LEU A 694 28.33 3.01 -12.77
CA LEU A 694 28.59 4.42 -12.42
C LEU A 694 27.42 5.31 -12.86
N GLN A 695 26.77 4.97 -13.98
CA GLN A 695 25.58 5.65 -14.45
C GLN A 695 24.40 5.50 -13.47
N ILE A 696 24.23 4.32 -12.86
CA ILE A 696 23.25 4.10 -11.79
C ILE A 696 23.58 5.00 -10.59
N LEU A 697 24.84 5.05 -10.15
CA LEU A 697 25.26 5.92 -9.04
C LEU A 697 24.91 7.39 -9.31
N LYS A 698 25.18 7.88 -10.52
CA LYS A 698 24.86 9.25 -10.92
C LYS A 698 23.37 9.56 -10.79
N ILE A 699 22.52 8.63 -11.23
CA ILE A 699 21.06 8.72 -11.11
C ILE A 699 20.61 8.70 -9.65
N VAL A 700 21.21 7.84 -8.83
CA VAL A 700 20.91 7.74 -7.39
C VAL A 700 21.29 9.03 -6.66
N ILE A 701 22.47 9.61 -6.90
CA ILE A 701 22.91 10.90 -6.32
C ILE A 701 21.89 12.00 -6.63
N ARG A 702 21.51 12.12 -7.91
CA ARG A 702 20.51 13.11 -8.35
C ARG A 702 19.16 12.85 -7.69
N GLY A 703 18.73 11.58 -7.65
CA GLY A 703 17.48 11.18 -7.01
C GLY A 703 17.43 11.55 -5.53
N VAL A 704 18.50 11.28 -4.77
CA VAL A 704 18.61 11.70 -3.37
C VAL A 704 18.58 13.23 -3.25
N GLY A 705 19.19 13.97 -4.18
CA GLY A 705 19.07 15.43 -4.23
C GLY A 705 17.66 15.95 -4.50
N LEU A 706 16.74 15.12 -5.01
CA LEU A 706 15.33 15.49 -5.26
C LEU A 706 14.42 15.17 -4.06
N VAL A 707 14.63 14.02 -3.41
CA VAL A 707 13.71 13.48 -2.38
C VAL A 707 14.29 13.49 -0.97
N GLY A 708 15.59 13.75 -0.82
CA GLY A 708 16.30 13.80 0.45
C GLY A 708 16.05 15.08 1.24
N GLY A 709 16.61 15.14 2.45
CA GLY A 709 16.63 16.32 3.31
C GLY A 709 18.06 16.72 3.68
N ARG A 710 18.20 17.54 4.73
CA ARG A 710 19.50 18.05 5.19
C ARG A 710 20.46 16.95 5.62
N ASP A 711 19.96 15.92 6.29
CA ASP A 711 20.77 14.85 6.86
C ASP A 711 21.48 14.04 5.77
N GLU A 712 20.91 14.00 4.56
CA GLU A 712 21.46 13.29 3.41
C GLU A 712 22.64 14.01 2.74
N ILE A 713 22.88 15.29 3.03
CA ILE A 713 24.03 16.04 2.47
C ILE A 713 25.35 15.36 2.85
N VAL A 714 25.46 14.84 4.08
CA VAL A 714 26.67 14.15 4.55
C VAL A 714 26.95 12.90 3.70
N ASN A 715 25.90 12.16 3.33
CA ASN A 715 26.04 10.96 2.51
C ASN A 715 26.50 11.30 1.09
N ILE A 716 25.98 12.39 0.50
CA ILE A 716 26.40 12.85 -0.84
C ILE A 716 27.83 13.38 -0.83
N GLU A 717 28.21 14.20 0.16
CA GLU A 717 29.58 14.71 0.28
C GLU A 717 30.60 13.60 0.51
N SER A 718 30.22 12.49 1.16
CA SER A 718 31.10 11.33 1.35
C SER A 718 31.54 10.70 0.02
N ILE A 719 30.73 10.81 -1.04
CA ILE A 719 31.06 10.30 -2.38
C ILE A 719 32.16 11.14 -3.02
N LYS A 720 32.16 12.47 -2.80
CA LYS A 720 33.22 13.36 -3.29
C LYS A 720 34.58 12.98 -2.71
N GLY A 721 34.61 12.55 -1.45
CA GLY A 721 35.82 12.03 -0.81
C GLY A 721 36.32 10.69 -1.36
N ARG A 722 35.56 10.02 -2.24
CA ARG A 722 35.90 8.70 -2.82
C ARG A 722 36.13 8.73 -4.33
N LEU A 723 36.12 9.90 -4.97
CA LEU A 723 36.26 10.02 -6.43
C LEU A 723 37.56 9.42 -6.97
N GLU A 724 38.67 9.55 -6.22
CA GLU A 724 39.94 8.92 -6.59
C GLU A 724 39.82 7.39 -6.65
N ALA A 725 39.16 6.78 -5.66
CA ALA A 725 38.95 5.33 -5.63
C ALA A 725 38.00 4.84 -6.74
N PHE A 726 37.05 5.66 -7.20
CA PHE A 726 36.26 5.34 -8.39
C PHE A 726 37.10 5.37 -9.68
N SER A 727 38.07 6.29 -9.77
CA SER A 727 39.00 6.37 -10.91
C SER A 727 39.88 5.13 -11.04
N GLU A 728 40.14 4.43 -9.94
CA GLU A 728 40.91 3.17 -9.95
C GLU A 728 40.14 1.98 -10.52
N LEU A 729 38.81 2.06 -10.65
CA LEU A 729 37.97 0.96 -11.14
C LEU A 729 38.01 0.79 -12.67
N THR A 730 38.54 1.77 -13.39
CA THR A 730 38.51 1.80 -14.86
C THR A 730 39.77 2.44 -15.43
N THR A 731 40.20 1.94 -16.59
CA THR A 731 41.29 2.52 -17.38
C THR A 731 40.76 3.24 -18.63
N SER A 732 39.44 3.31 -18.80
CA SER A 732 38.77 3.95 -19.94
C SER A 732 38.67 5.46 -19.75
N LEU A 733 39.07 6.22 -20.77
CA LEU A 733 38.89 7.68 -20.81
C LEU A 733 37.41 8.10 -20.71
N GLN A 734 36.50 7.33 -21.31
CA GLN A 734 35.06 7.61 -21.27
C GLN A 734 34.48 7.45 -19.85
N ASP A 735 35.02 6.51 -19.07
CA ASP A 735 34.56 6.29 -17.70
C ASP A 735 35.16 7.36 -16.75
N SER A 736 36.33 7.90 -17.08
CA SER A 736 36.93 9.04 -16.37
C SER A 736 36.07 10.30 -16.49
N ASP A 737 35.49 10.55 -17.67
CA ASP A 737 34.51 11.65 -17.85
C ASP A 737 33.24 11.44 -17.02
N LEU A 738 32.74 10.19 -16.89
CA LEU A 738 31.61 9.88 -16.01
C LEU A 738 31.92 10.18 -14.54
N ILE A 739 33.15 9.95 -14.09
CA ILE A 739 33.58 10.26 -12.70
C ILE A 739 33.60 11.77 -12.45
N ASN A 740 34.02 12.57 -13.43
CA ASN A 740 33.90 14.03 -13.33
C ASN A 740 32.43 14.46 -13.24
N GLN A 741 31.54 13.85 -14.03
CA GLN A 741 30.10 14.11 -13.96
C GLN A 741 29.45 13.66 -12.63
N LEU A 742 30.01 12.65 -11.95
CA LEU A 742 29.59 12.26 -10.60
C LEU A 742 29.86 13.38 -9.60
N LYS A 743 31.04 14.00 -9.67
CA LYS A 743 31.40 15.15 -8.83
C LYS A 743 30.42 16.31 -9.02
N GLU A 744 30.17 16.70 -10.27
CA GLU A 744 29.22 17.77 -10.60
C GLU A 744 27.81 17.45 -10.09
N SER A 745 27.36 16.19 -10.27
CA SER A 745 26.04 15.75 -9.81
C SER A 745 25.92 15.77 -8.28
N ALA A 746 26.98 15.40 -7.56
CA ALA A 746 27.03 15.47 -6.11
C ALA A 746 27.00 16.92 -5.60
N GLU A 747 27.74 17.83 -6.22
CA GLU A 747 27.73 19.25 -5.88
C GLU A 747 26.35 19.88 -6.10
N ALA A 748 25.73 19.61 -7.25
CA ALA A 748 24.38 20.09 -7.57
C ALA A 748 23.32 19.54 -6.60
N ALA A 749 23.39 18.25 -6.26
CA ALA A 749 22.46 17.62 -5.32
C ALA A 749 22.62 18.19 -3.89
N SER A 750 23.87 18.35 -3.41
CA SER A 750 24.16 18.99 -2.12
C SER A 750 23.64 20.43 -2.06
N GLN A 751 23.80 21.21 -3.13
CA GLN A 751 23.28 22.57 -3.20
C GLN A 751 21.75 22.60 -3.14
N LYS A 752 21.08 21.74 -3.91
CA LYS A 752 19.62 21.66 -3.94
C LYS A 752 19.02 21.31 -2.58
N LEU A 753 19.63 20.37 -1.85
CA LEU A 753 19.21 20.00 -0.48
C LEU A 753 19.37 21.16 0.52
N LYS A 754 20.40 21.99 0.36
CA LYS A 754 20.58 23.21 1.18
C LYS A 754 19.49 24.24 0.89
N GLU A 755 19.14 24.43 -0.38
CA GLU A 755 18.09 25.37 -0.81
C GLU A 755 16.68 24.94 -0.38
N GLN A 756 16.37 23.64 -0.40
CA GLN A 756 15.05 23.12 0.00
C GLN A 756 14.73 23.26 1.49
N THR A 757 15.72 23.59 2.31
CA THR A 757 15.59 23.54 3.77
C THR A 757 15.86 24.88 4.46
N GLY A 758 16.42 25.86 3.74
CA GLY A 758 16.48 27.26 4.16
C GLY A 758 15.13 27.94 4.01
#